data_AF-A0A090IYX9-F1
#
_entry.id   AF-A0A090IYX9-F1
#
_cell.length_a   1.000
_cell.length_b   1.000
_cell.length_c   1.000
_cell.angle_alpha   90.00
_cell.angle_beta   90.00
_cell.angle_gamma   90.00
#
_symmetry.space_group_name_H-M   'P 1'
#
loop_
_entity.id
_entity.type
_entity.pdbx_description
1 polymer ?
#
loop_
_entity_poly.entity_id
_entity_poly.type
_entity_poly.pdbx_seq_one_letter_code
_entity_poly.pdbx_strand_id
1 'polypeptide(L)'
;MSEMNMYKRIIVVVSVALFTLLALLAAIITDLNDRDFPQAIGSESRLNLSFNESGYSITEAFSKLEELDTRLDLGLVKIAPDLASDGDGEIFVTLNDEGLPEEFTWFNGDKAGKIVGKDRLANSYPDGLYLVTGNTSRLNEFVDILKDAGVEVSRRDASILDSLVFVVKERGFTTVILASIALISSLVLFWLSVRARGRALRVLGGSPIGRIQMQDLTEFGVALLVSAGTVAIVAAIYVGIFHGWMYVSTFLEVLISLQVVVIAISILAALIMSATTWPSAVMFATRQPAVKNLRSVAIVIRVLTFVLVVATAAPAWSAYKHSSAKATEMAQWKRLADQVSIVFETDIGEMDQMEPMIGEMVKDAESIEAVALSYTYTKEMRPSVDFGRYSAVSFVNQRWLDLVTTGAKKPIVTPVSHHNISEELFQEIQEEIDILEREGQPKNLIEQLQFLQPVEGSRLPVAQGGGGQSLHFGDDILFAVVPSLYDTFNDSTLTSMISSNNIVFTGVTATKQLLERHSLDVHALRDRGIKSELEVIYIAEEGILQAQFAVYLVWLQNLSLIALAVAFGVATAISALITATLRAKRDFPLRLAGRSWMRILQSRVVKELLVGIILVIIVIMIQRPNAIEIVLVTAAYGLLIVPLSHFVAARWCFNGVSRRRI
;
A
#
# COMPACT_ATOMS: atom_id res chain seq x y z
N MET A 1 -25.58 -41.06 -11.55
CA MET A 1 -24.82 -40.18 -12.48
C MET A 1 -25.07 -38.69 -12.28
N SER A 2 -26.31 -38.22 -12.02
CA SER A 2 -26.61 -36.78 -11.85
C SER A 2 -25.92 -36.08 -10.64
N GLU A 3 -25.82 -36.72 -9.46
CA GLU A 3 -25.20 -36.09 -8.27
C GLU A 3 -23.66 -35.97 -8.36
N MET A 4 -22.98 -36.92 -9.01
CA MET A 4 -21.51 -36.85 -9.21
C MET A 4 -21.12 -35.69 -10.14
N ASN A 5 -21.98 -35.33 -11.08
CA ASN A 5 -21.80 -34.13 -11.92
C ASN A 5 -22.00 -32.83 -11.13
N MET A 6 -22.87 -32.82 -10.12
CA MET A 6 -23.10 -31.64 -9.26
C MET A 6 -21.87 -31.32 -8.39
N TYR A 7 -21.24 -32.32 -7.77
CA TYR A 7 -20.05 -32.10 -6.96
C TYR A 7 -18.82 -31.69 -7.79
N LYS A 8 -18.67 -32.26 -8.99
CA LYS A 8 -17.65 -31.81 -9.95
C LYS A 8 -17.86 -30.35 -10.36
N ARG A 9 -19.12 -29.92 -10.58
CA ARG A 9 -19.45 -28.52 -10.86
C ARG A 9 -19.08 -27.59 -9.70
N ILE A 10 -19.35 -27.96 -8.46
CA ILE A 10 -18.98 -27.13 -7.29
C ILE A 10 -17.46 -26.95 -7.22
N ILE A 11 -16.69 -28.01 -7.45
CA ILE A 11 -15.22 -27.93 -7.46
C ILE A 11 -14.75 -27.02 -8.57
N VAL A 12 -15.24 -27.21 -9.80
CA VAL A 12 -14.89 -26.34 -10.93
C VAL A 12 -15.24 -24.89 -10.63
N VAL A 13 -16.41 -24.58 -10.07
CA VAL A 13 -16.81 -23.22 -9.72
C VAL A 13 -15.89 -22.60 -8.66
N VAL A 14 -15.57 -23.34 -7.59
CA VAL A 14 -14.68 -22.83 -6.53
C VAL A 14 -13.24 -22.73 -7.02
N SER A 15 -12.78 -23.66 -7.86
CA SER A 15 -11.46 -23.60 -8.51
C SER A 15 -11.37 -22.42 -9.46
N VAL A 16 -12.39 -22.17 -10.28
CA VAL A 16 -12.45 -20.98 -11.14
C VAL A 16 -12.35 -19.72 -10.29
N ALA A 17 -13.11 -19.60 -9.19
CA ALA A 17 -13.02 -18.45 -8.29
C ALA A 17 -11.61 -18.27 -7.69
N LEU A 18 -10.95 -19.36 -7.27
CA LEU A 18 -9.56 -19.33 -6.80
C LEU A 18 -8.60 -18.86 -7.89
N PHE A 19 -8.69 -19.43 -9.10
CA PHE A 19 -7.79 -19.07 -10.20
C PHE A 19 -8.08 -17.65 -10.73
N THR A 20 -9.31 -17.16 -10.64
CA THR A 20 -9.65 -15.77 -10.92
C THR A 20 -9.00 -14.83 -9.90
N LEU A 21 -8.99 -15.19 -8.61
CA LEU A 21 -8.24 -14.45 -7.60
C LEU A 21 -6.73 -14.40 -7.92
N LEU A 22 -6.16 -15.53 -8.37
CA LEU A 22 -4.76 -15.55 -8.80
C LEU A 22 -4.52 -14.73 -10.08
N ALA A 23 -5.48 -14.68 -11.00
CA ALA A 23 -5.40 -13.82 -12.18
C ALA A 23 -5.43 -12.33 -11.80
N LEU A 24 -6.28 -11.95 -10.85
CA LEU A 24 -6.28 -10.58 -10.31
C LEU A 24 -4.95 -10.26 -9.60
N LEU A 25 -4.42 -11.20 -8.81
CA LEU A 25 -3.12 -11.04 -8.19
C LEU A 25 -2.00 -10.90 -9.22
N ALA A 26 -2.02 -11.70 -10.29
CA ALA A 26 -1.07 -11.61 -11.39
C ALA A 26 -1.17 -10.27 -12.12
N ALA A 27 -2.38 -9.76 -12.33
CA ALA A 27 -2.59 -8.44 -12.92
C ALA A 27 -2.00 -7.32 -12.04
N ILE A 28 -2.21 -7.37 -10.72
CA ILE A 28 -1.62 -6.41 -9.78
C ILE A 28 -0.09 -6.49 -9.79
N ILE A 29 0.49 -7.70 -9.78
CA ILE A 29 1.95 -7.87 -9.84
C ILE A 29 2.49 -7.39 -11.18
N THR A 30 1.78 -7.63 -12.28
CA THR A 30 2.18 -7.15 -13.61
C THR A 30 2.13 -5.63 -13.66
N ASP A 31 1.10 -5.01 -13.10
CA ASP A 31 0.98 -3.55 -13.02
C ASP A 31 2.07 -2.92 -12.16
N LEU A 32 2.35 -3.50 -10.98
CA LEU A 32 3.46 -3.04 -10.13
C LEU A 32 4.81 -3.20 -10.83
N ASN A 33 5.00 -4.31 -11.54
CA ASN A 33 6.24 -4.55 -12.29
C ASN A 33 6.37 -3.60 -13.48
N ASP A 34 5.29 -3.34 -14.23
CA ASP A 34 5.29 -2.36 -15.31
C ASP A 34 5.48 -0.94 -14.77
N ARG A 35 5.04 -0.66 -13.54
CA ARG A 35 5.32 0.63 -12.92
C ARG A 35 6.76 0.83 -12.53
N ASP A 36 7.37 -0.22 -11.98
CA ASP A 36 8.77 -0.19 -11.60
C ASP A 36 9.70 -0.28 -12.82
N PHE A 37 9.26 -0.96 -13.89
CA PHE A 37 9.98 -1.24 -15.13
C PHE A 37 9.03 -1.16 -16.34
N PRO A 38 8.74 0.06 -16.85
CA PRO A 38 7.78 0.22 -17.94
C PRO A 38 8.23 -0.46 -19.22
N GLN A 39 7.46 -1.46 -19.66
CA GLN A 39 7.82 -2.29 -20.81
C GLN A 39 7.73 -1.54 -22.13
N ALA A 40 6.86 -0.53 -22.20
CA ALA A 40 6.62 0.25 -23.40
C ALA A 40 7.84 1.09 -23.81
N ILE A 41 8.72 1.41 -22.86
CA ILE A 41 9.97 2.14 -23.08
C ILE A 41 11.21 1.23 -22.95
N GLY A 42 11.02 -0.09 -22.81
CA GLY A 42 12.13 -1.05 -22.74
C GLY A 42 12.96 -0.98 -21.46
N SER A 43 12.40 -0.47 -20.35
CA SER A 43 13.16 -0.35 -19.10
C SER A 43 13.52 -1.72 -18.51
N GLU A 44 14.81 -2.01 -18.41
CA GLU A 44 15.32 -3.28 -17.85
C GLU A 44 15.88 -3.15 -16.43
N SER A 45 16.35 -1.95 -16.06
CA SER A 45 16.95 -1.69 -14.76
C SER A 45 16.50 -0.35 -14.20
N ARG A 46 16.46 -0.26 -12.87
CA ARG A 46 16.12 0.95 -12.11
C ARG A 46 17.22 1.26 -11.11
N LEU A 47 17.57 2.53 -11.05
CA LEU A 47 18.58 3.08 -10.15
C LEU A 47 17.90 4.12 -9.25
N ASN A 48 18.17 4.03 -7.95
CA ASN A 48 17.93 5.13 -7.03
C ASN A 48 19.27 5.79 -6.75
N LEU A 49 19.39 7.07 -7.09
CA LEU A 49 20.60 7.87 -6.93
C LEU A 49 20.37 8.89 -5.82
N SER A 50 21.35 9.00 -4.92
CA SER A 50 21.40 10.04 -3.88
C SER A 50 22.78 10.68 -3.91
N PHE A 51 22.80 11.96 -4.25
CA PHE A 51 23.99 12.80 -4.40
C PHE A 51 24.34 13.55 -3.10
N ASN A 52 23.56 13.36 -2.02
CA ASN A 52 23.72 14.01 -0.72
C ASN A 52 25.16 13.97 -0.16
N GLU A 53 25.93 12.92 -0.44
CA GLU A 53 27.31 12.75 0.04
C GLU A 53 28.38 13.01 -1.05
N SER A 54 27.96 13.27 -2.30
CA SER A 54 28.85 13.22 -3.48
C SER A 54 29.65 14.50 -3.75
N GLY A 55 29.41 15.57 -3.00
CA GLY A 55 30.10 16.86 -3.17
C GLY A 55 29.84 17.57 -4.51
N TYR A 56 29.04 16.98 -5.41
CA TYR A 56 28.62 17.60 -6.66
C TYR A 56 27.52 18.64 -6.43
N SER A 57 27.56 19.73 -7.20
CA SER A 57 26.37 20.56 -7.41
C SER A 57 25.31 19.83 -8.24
N ILE A 58 24.08 20.32 -8.22
CA ILE A 58 22.97 19.82 -9.02
C ILE A 58 23.31 19.90 -10.52
N THR A 59 23.83 21.03 -10.97
CA THR A 59 24.25 21.22 -12.37
C THR A 59 25.42 20.31 -12.76
N GLU A 60 26.40 20.09 -11.87
CA GLU A 60 27.49 19.13 -12.10
C GLU A 60 26.98 17.69 -12.13
N ALA A 61 26.06 17.33 -11.23
CA ALA A 61 25.46 16.00 -11.16
C ALA A 61 24.70 15.66 -12.44
N PHE A 62 23.83 16.55 -12.93
CA PHE A 62 23.13 16.34 -14.20
C PHE A 62 24.09 16.27 -15.39
N SER A 63 25.08 17.17 -15.45
CA SER A 63 26.10 17.14 -16.51
C SER A 63 26.88 15.82 -16.49
N LYS A 64 27.18 15.30 -15.30
CA LYS A 64 27.89 14.02 -15.14
C LYS A 64 27.03 12.84 -15.55
N LEU A 65 25.75 12.86 -15.20
CA LEU A 65 24.78 11.85 -15.62
C LEU A 65 24.61 11.85 -17.15
N GLU A 66 24.52 13.01 -17.80
CA GLU A 66 24.43 13.15 -19.26
C GLU A 66 25.69 12.63 -19.98
N GLU A 67 26.88 12.98 -19.47
CA GLU A 67 28.17 12.48 -19.99
C GLU A 67 28.22 10.95 -19.92
N LEU A 68 27.86 10.39 -18.77
CA LEU A 68 27.92 8.96 -18.53
C LEU A 68 26.85 8.20 -19.33
N ASP A 69 25.64 8.73 -19.41
CA ASP A 69 24.55 8.16 -20.21
C ASP A 69 24.96 8.03 -21.68
N THR A 70 25.49 9.11 -22.26
CA THR A 70 25.96 9.14 -23.65
C THR A 70 27.14 8.20 -23.87
N ARG A 71 28.11 8.18 -22.95
CA ARG A 71 29.34 7.38 -23.09
C ARG A 71 29.09 5.89 -22.94
N LEU A 72 28.10 5.52 -22.14
CA LEU A 72 27.78 4.14 -21.79
C LEU A 72 26.55 3.61 -22.55
N ASP A 73 25.85 4.47 -23.30
CA ASP A 73 24.67 4.13 -24.13
C ASP A 73 23.54 3.54 -23.27
N LEU A 74 23.22 4.18 -22.14
CA LEU A 74 22.32 3.63 -21.11
C LEU A 74 20.84 4.00 -21.33
N GLY A 75 20.56 5.05 -22.11
CA GLY A 75 19.21 5.58 -22.28
C GLY A 75 18.55 5.91 -20.94
N LEU A 76 19.20 6.77 -20.14
CA LEU A 76 18.72 7.12 -18.81
C LEU A 76 17.47 8.01 -18.87
N VAL A 77 16.45 7.58 -18.14
CA VAL A 77 15.16 8.28 -18.03
C VAL A 77 14.83 8.51 -16.56
N LYS A 78 14.76 9.78 -16.15
CA LYS A 78 14.37 10.15 -14.78
C LYS A 78 12.86 10.15 -14.64
N ILE A 79 12.34 9.56 -13.56
CA ILE A 79 10.93 9.67 -13.19
C ILE A 79 10.71 10.96 -12.38
N ALA A 80 9.80 11.81 -12.83
CA ALA A 80 9.38 13.02 -12.12
C ALA A 80 7.85 13.16 -12.19
N PRO A 81 7.20 13.95 -11.31
CA PRO A 81 5.77 14.19 -11.42
C PRO A 81 5.45 15.29 -12.44
N ASP A 82 4.28 15.18 -13.06
CA ASP A 82 3.74 16.19 -13.94
C ASP A 82 3.18 17.36 -13.12
N LEU A 83 4.00 18.39 -12.96
CA LEU A 83 3.62 19.63 -12.26
C LEU A 83 2.87 20.62 -13.17
N ALA A 84 2.82 20.38 -14.49
CA ALA A 84 2.20 21.29 -15.45
C ALA A 84 0.72 20.98 -15.75
N SER A 85 0.28 19.73 -15.52
CA SER A 85 -1.13 19.33 -15.58
C SER A 85 -1.78 19.26 -14.18
N ASP A 86 -2.90 18.56 -14.00
CA ASP A 86 -3.64 18.41 -12.73
C ASP A 86 -2.85 17.66 -11.61
N GLY A 87 -1.52 17.59 -11.69
CA GLY A 87 -0.61 17.02 -10.69
C GLY A 87 -0.70 15.50 -10.59
N ASP A 88 -1.22 14.86 -11.63
CA ASP A 88 -1.86 13.56 -11.53
C ASP A 88 -1.14 12.46 -12.32
N GLY A 89 -0.15 12.82 -13.13
CA GLY A 89 0.66 11.91 -13.94
C GLY A 89 2.13 11.91 -13.54
N GLU A 90 2.83 10.83 -13.87
CA GLU A 90 4.29 10.74 -13.86
C GLU A 90 4.79 11.10 -15.28
N ILE A 91 5.84 11.91 -15.34
CA ILE A 91 6.58 12.21 -16.56
C ILE A 91 7.93 11.51 -16.53
N PHE A 92 8.38 11.15 -17.72
CA PHE A 92 9.62 10.42 -17.97
C PHE A 92 10.56 11.35 -18.68
N VAL A 93 11.57 11.84 -17.97
CA VAL A 93 12.46 12.85 -18.50
C VAL A 93 13.71 12.17 -19.05
N THR A 94 13.90 12.25 -20.35
CA THR A 94 15.09 11.69 -20.99
C THR A 94 16.28 12.62 -20.76
N LEU A 95 17.42 12.04 -20.35
CA LEU A 95 18.67 12.82 -20.25
C LEU A 95 19.29 13.07 -21.63
N ASN A 96 19.07 12.15 -22.57
CA ASN A 96 19.45 12.26 -23.97
C ASN A 96 18.25 12.06 -24.90
N ASP A 97 18.26 12.73 -26.06
CA ASP A 97 17.22 12.60 -27.08
C ASP A 97 17.34 11.25 -27.82
N GLU A 98 16.95 10.17 -27.15
CA GLU A 98 16.77 8.86 -27.77
C GLU A 98 15.33 8.71 -28.27
N GLY A 99 15.14 7.98 -29.37
CA GLY A 99 13.90 7.84 -30.15
C GLY A 99 12.74 7.12 -29.45
N LEU A 100 12.55 7.37 -28.16
CA LEU A 100 11.41 6.97 -27.36
C LEU A 100 10.13 7.71 -27.81
N PRO A 101 8.94 7.10 -27.65
CA PRO A 101 7.69 7.73 -28.04
C PRO A 101 7.33 8.92 -27.14
N GLU A 102 6.67 9.96 -27.66
CA GLU A 102 6.23 11.11 -26.84
C GLU A 102 5.29 10.69 -25.69
N GLU A 103 4.49 9.64 -25.91
CA GLU A 103 3.58 9.08 -24.92
C GLU A 103 3.59 7.54 -24.99
N PHE A 104 3.44 6.90 -23.85
CA PHE A 104 3.24 5.45 -23.76
C PHE A 104 2.12 5.10 -22.79
N THR A 105 1.47 3.96 -23.00
CA THR A 105 0.43 3.44 -22.10
C THR A 105 1.02 2.47 -21.11
N TRP A 106 0.52 2.48 -19.87
CA TRP A 106 0.89 1.52 -18.83
C TRP A 106 -0.15 0.41 -18.76
N PHE A 107 0.18 -0.68 -18.05
CA PHE A 107 -0.75 -1.78 -17.83
C PHE A 107 -2.11 -1.31 -17.32
N ASN A 108 -2.23 -0.52 -16.25
CA ASN A 108 -3.53 -0.07 -15.75
C ASN A 108 -4.29 0.91 -16.67
N GLY A 109 -3.66 1.48 -17.70
CA GLY A 109 -4.32 2.24 -18.77
C GLY A 109 -5.00 3.57 -18.39
N ASP A 110 -5.06 3.92 -17.10
CA ASP A 110 -5.80 5.10 -16.61
C ASP A 110 -5.16 6.43 -17.03
N LYS A 111 -3.83 6.47 -17.28
CA LYS A 111 -3.08 7.64 -17.77
C LYS A 111 -1.92 7.19 -18.67
N ALA A 112 -1.66 7.94 -19.75
CA ALA A 112 -0.46 7.76 -20.55
C ALA A 112 0.75 8.34 -19.80
N GLY A 113 1.86 7.61 -19.77
CA GLY A 113 3.15 8.14 -19.38
C GLY A 113 3.66 9.06 -20.46
N LYS A 114 3.99 10.29 -20.10
CA LYS A 114 4.48 11.29 -21.04
C LYS A 114 5.99 11.37 -20.96
N ILE A 115 6.66 11.27 -22.10
CA ILE A 115 8.10 11.44 -22.20
C ILE A 115 8.39 12.89 -22.55
N VAL A 116 9.27 13.53 -21.79
CA VAL A 116 9.64 14.93 -21.97
C VAL A 116 11.16 15.07 -22.02
N GLY A 117 11.63 16.12 -22.69
CA GLY A 117 13.05 16.40 -22.77
C GLY A 117 13.63 16.96 -21.47
N LYS A 118 14.96 16.95 -21.40
CA LYS A 118 15.75 17.37 -20.23
C LYS A 118 15.45 18.77 -19.68
N ASP A 119 14.89 19.67 -20.49
CA ASP A 119 14.50 21.03 -20.06
C ASP A 119 13.59 21.01 -18.82
N ARG A 120 12.82 19.94 -18.61
CA ARG A 120 11.96 19.79 -17.43
C ARG A 120 12.75 19.56 -16.13
N LEU A 121 13.99 19.08 -16.20
CA LEU A 121 14.86 18.86 -15.03
C LEU A 121 15.56 20.12 -14.53
N ALA A 122 15.47 21.23 -15.27
CA ALA A 122 16.15 22.48 -14.92
C ALA A 122 15.77 23.08 -13.55
N ASN A 123 14.73 22.56 -12.90
CA ASN A 123 14.26 22.97 -11.57
C ASN A 123 13.87 21.75 -10.71
N SER A 124 14.64 20.66 -10.85
CA SER A 124 14.43 19.38 -10.15
C SER A 124 15.74 18.91 -9.53
N TYR A 125 15.70 18.21 -8.39
CA TYR A 125 16.91 17.60 -7.81
C TYR A 125 17.50 16.51 -8.71
N PRO A 126 18.82 16.26 -8.71
CA PRO A 126 19.42 15.11 -9.41
C PRO A 126 19.10 13.79 -8.70
N ASP A 127 18.68 13.85 -7.44
CA ASP A 127 18.26 12.69 -6.66
C ASP A 127 16.99 12.06 -7.21
N GLY A 128 16.86 10.77 -6.95
CA GLY A 128 15.66 10.00 -7.20
C GLY A 128 15.86 8.86 -8.18
N LEU A 129 14.80 8.56 -8.91
CA LEU A 129 14.64 7.30 -9.63
C LEU A 129 14.93 7.47 -11.11
N TYR A 130 15.89 6.68 -11.59
CA TYR A 130 16.29 6.61 -12.99
C TYR A 130 16.02 5.22 -13.53
N LEU A 131 15.46 5.17 -14.74
CA LEU A 131 15.26 3.96 -15.53
C LEU A 131 16.34 3.87 -16.60
N VAL A 132 16.79 2.65 -16.87
CA VAL A 132 17.77 2.34 -17.91
C VAL A 132 17.02 1.66 -19.06
N THR A 133 16.95 2.34 -20.20
CA THR A 133 16.20 1.87 -21.39
C THR A 133 17.10 1.42 -22.54
N GLY A 134 18.39 1.77 -22.48
CA GLY A 134 19.42 1.38 -23.43
C GLY A 134 20.21 0.14 -22.99
N ASN A 135 21.52 0.16 -23.22
CA ASN A 135 22.40 -0.99 -23.07
C ASN A 135 22.79 -1.28 -21.60
N THR A 136 22.22 -2.32 -21.01
CA THR A 136 22.51 -2.73 -19.62
C THR A 136 23.89 -3.38 -19.40
N SER A 137 24.65 -3.70 -20.46
CA SER A 137 25.94 -4.41 -20.32
C SER A 137 27.03 -3.60 -19.60
N ARG A 138 26.99 -2.26 -19.71
CA ARG A 138 27.93 -1.34 -19.08
C ARG A 138 27.37 -0.68 -17.83
N LEU A 139 26.21 -1.12 -17.35
CA LEU A 139 25.57 -0.55 -16.17
C LEU A 139 26.39 -0.74 -14.89
N ASN A 140 27.19 -1.82 -14.79
CA ASN A 140 28.11 -1.98 -13.65
C ASN A 140 29.19 -0.89 -13.64
N GLU A 141 29.75 -0.56 -14.80
CA GLU A 141 30.75 0.51 -14.94
C GLU A 141 30.18 1.86 -14.49
N PHE A 142 28.92 2.15 -14.87
CA PHE A 142 28.19 3.34 -14.41
C PHE A 142 28.07 3.40 -12.89
N VAL A 143 27.59 2.31 -12.28
CA VAL A 143 27.38 2.22 -10.83
C VAL A 143 28.70 2.38 -10.07
N ASP A 144 29.78 1.77 -10.55
CA ASP A 144 31.09 1.86 -9.91
C ASP A 144 31.64 3.30 -9.97
N ILE A 145 31.52 3.98 -11.11
CA ILE A 145 31.96 5.38 -11.26
C ILE A 145 31.20 6.31 -10.31
N LEU A 146 29.88 6.14 -10.17
CA LEU A 146 29.07 6.98 -9.29
C LEU A 146 29.41 6.72 -7.81
N LYS A 147 29.61 5.46 -7.42
CA LYS A 147 30.01 5.10 -6.05
C LYS A 147 31.40 5.62 -5.70
N ASP A 148 32.34 5.56 -6.64
CA ASP A 148 33.69 6.12 -6.46
C ASP A 148 33.66 7.64 -6.27
N ALA A 149 32.62 8.31 -6.79
CA ALA A 149 32.37 9.73 -6.60
C ALA A 149 31.51 10.05 -5.36
N GLY A 150 31.21 9.07 -4.50
CA GLY A 150 30.44 9.28 -3.27
C GLY A 150 28.92 9.34 -3.45
N VAL A 151 28.39 8.96 -4.62
CA VAL A 151 26.95 8.87 -4.85
C VAL A 151 26.43 7.54 -4.29
N GLU A 152 25.37 7.58 -3.49
CA GLU A 152 24.69 6.37 -3.06
C GLU A 152 23.84 5.84 -4.21
N VAL A 153 24.15 4.62 -4.67
CA VAL A 153 23.47 3.97 -5.79
C VAL A 153 22.83 2.67 -5.35
N SER A 154 21.51 2.63 -5.39
CA SER A 154 20.73 1.40 -5.20
C SER A 154 20.14 0.93 -6.52
N ARG A 155 20.58 -0.23 -6.98
CA ARG A 155 20.15 -0.83 -8.24
C ARG A 155 19.15 -1.96 -8.01
N ARG A 156 18.10 -1.99 -8.82
CA ARG A 156 17.22 -3.15 -9.00
C ARG A 156 17.06 -3.44 -10.48
N ASP A 157 17.18 -4.71 -10.84
CA ASP A 157 16.95 -5.18 -12.20
C ASP A 157 15.53 -5.79 -12.30
N ALA A 158 14.96 -5.73 -13.50
CA ALA A 158 13.67 -6.33 -13.80
C ALA A 158 13.77 -7.85 -13.60
N SER A 159 13.14 -8.34 -12.53
CA SER A 159 13.09 -9.76 -12.21
C SER A 159 11.73 -10.09 -11.65
N ILE A 160 10.95 -10.82 -12.44
CA ILE A 160 9.58 -11.23 -12.08
C ILE A 160 9.60 -12.10 -10.80
N LEU A 161 10.65 -12.90 -10.61
CA LEU A 161 10.82 -13.74 -9.44
C LEU A 161 11.21 -12.95 -8.20
N ASP A 162 12.09 -11.95 -8.33
CA ASP A 162 12.46 -11.09 -7.20
C ASP A 162 11.31 -10.15 -6.82
N SER A 163 10.56 -9.66 -7.80
CA SER A 163 9.30 -8.97 -7.59
C SER A 163 8.31 -9.86 -6.83
N LEU A 164 8.16 -11.14 -7.20
CA LEU A 164 7.35 -12.12 -6.46
C LEU A 164 7.85 -12.33 -5.02
N VAL A 165 9.16 -12.47 -4.79
CA VAL A 165 9.74 -12.69 -3.44
C VAL A 165 9.62 -11.44 -2.57
N PHE A 166 9.85 -10.25 -3.13
CA PHE A 166 9.69 -8.96 -2.47
C PHE A 166 8.22 -8.74 -2.08
N VAL A 167 7.32 -8.99 -3.03
CA VAL A 167 5.88 -8.96 -2.83
C VAL A 167 5.43 -9.94 -1.74
N VAL A 168 6.01 -11.15 -1.65
CA VAL A 168 5.70 -12.11 -0.57
C VAL A 168 6.16 -11.61 0.81
N LYS A 169 7.26 -10.84 0.88
CA LYS A 169 7.78 -10.27 2.14
C LYS A 169 6.93 -9.09 2.66
N GLU A 170 6.20 -8.42 1.78
CA GLU A 170 5.23 -7.37 2.12
C GLU A 170 4.03 -7.93 2.93
N ARG A 171 3.66 -7.23 4.02
CA ARG A 171 2.66 -7.72 4.99
C ARG A 171 1.26 -7.89 4.36
N GLY A 172 0.93 -7.13 3.33
CA GLY A 172 -0.35 -7.20 2.63
C GLY A 172 -0.56 -8.52 1.88
N PHE A 173 0.49 -9.04 1.22
CA PHE A 173 0.41 -10.21 0.35
C PHE A 173 0.43 -11.55 1.09
N THR A 174 1.05 -11.59 2.27
CA THR A 174 0.99 -12.77 3.15
C THR A 174 -0.47 -13.18 3.42
N THR A 175 -1.38 -12.20 3.57
CA THR A 175 -2.81 -12.46 3.77
C THR A 175 -3.46 -13.16 2.58
N VAL A 176 -3.13 -12.77 1.34
CA VAL A 176 -3.66 -13.38 0.11
C VAL A 176 -3.18 -14.83 -0.03
N ILE A 177 -1.91 -15.09 0.33
CA ILE A 177 -1.34 -16.44 0.32
C ILE A 177 -2.05 -17.33 1.35
N LEU A 178 -2.22 -16.83 2.57
CA LEU A 178 -2.97 -17.55 3.62
C LEU A 178 -4.42 -17.81 3.19
N ALA A 179 -5.07 -16.85 2.53
CA ALA A 179 -6.41 -17.01 1.95
C ALA A 179 -6.47 -18.11 0.90
N SER A 180 -5.48 -18.15 0.01
CA SER A 180 -5.36 -19.16 -1.04
C SER A 180 -5.13 -20.55 -0.44
N ILE A 181 -4.23 -20.69 0.54
CA ILE A 181 -3.99 -21.96 1.25
C ILE A 181 -5.25 -22.44 1.98
N ALA A 182 -5.97 -21.53 2.62
CA ALA A 182 -7.24 -21.81 3.27
C ALA A 182 -8.31 -22.32 2.29
N LEU A 183 -8.43 -21.67 1.12
CA LEU A 183 -9.39 -22.03 0.08
C LEU A 183 -9.05 -23.39 -0.55
N ILE A 184 -7.77 -23.63 -0.84
CA ILE A 184 -7.22 -24.91 -1.33
C ILE A 184 -7.53 -26.03 -0.33
N SER A 185 -7.21 -25.82 0.94
CA SER A 185 -7.43 -26.82 1.99
C SER A 185 -8.91 -27.19 2.13
N SER A 186 -9.78 -26.19 2.02
CA SER A 186 -11.24 -26.37 2.04
C SER A 186 -11.74 -27.14 0.81
N LEU A 187 -11.18 -26.88 -0.37
CA LEU A 187 -11.50 -27.56 -1.62
C LEU A 187 -11.06 -29.04 -1.59
N VAL A 188 -9.84 -29.30 -1.11
CA VAL A 188 -9.33 -30.66 -0.92
C VAL A 188 -10.23 -31.43 0.06
N LEU A 189 -10.56 -30.81 1.19
CA LEU A 189 -11.46 -31.40 2.18
C LEU A 189 -12.84 -31.73 1.56
N PHE A 190 -13.40 -30.83 0.75
CA PHE A 190 -14.66 -31.06 0.05
C PHE A 190 -14.58 -32.27 -0.87
N TRP A 191 -13.54 -32.32 -1.72
CA TRP A 191 -13.33 -33.41 -2.66
C TRP A 191 -13.23 -34.76 -1.97
N LEU A 192 -12.41 -34.83 -0.91
CA LEU A 192 -12.24 -36.04 -0.12
C LEU A 192 -13.54 -36.46 0.58
N SER A 193 -14.32 -35.50 1.07
CA SER A 193 -15.61 -35.78 1.71
C SER A 193 -16.62 -36.40 0.74
N VAL A 194 -16.71 -35.88 -0.48
CA VAL A 194 -17.58 -36.43 -1.53
C VAL A 194 -17.14 -37.83 -1.95
N ARG A 195 -15.82 -38.09 -2.03
CA ARG A 195 -15.29 -39.41 -2.43
C ARG A 195 -15.19 -40.43 -1.31
N ALA A 196 -15.35 -40.04 -0.05
CA ALA A 196 -15.14 -40.91 1.10
C ALA A 196 -15.91 -42.25 1.01
N ARG A 197 -17.18 -42.22 0.61
CA ARG A 197 -18.00 -43.43 0.43
C ARG A 197 -17.52 -44.29 -0.74
N GLY A 198 -17.19 -43.67 -1.87
CA GLY A 198 -16.67 -44.38 -3.05
C GLY A 198 -15.32 -45.06 -2.76
N ARG A 199 -14.42 -44.37 -2.07
CA ARG A 199 -13.16 -44.92 -1.57
C ARG A 199 -13.38 -46.13 -0.67
N ALA A 200 -14.27 -46.02 0.31
CA ALA A 200 -14.58 -47.10 1.22
C ALA A 200 -15.13 -48.35 0.50
N LEU A 201 -15.99 -48.18 -0.51
CA LEU A 201 -16.51 -49.28 -1.32
C LEU A 201 -15.43 -49.95 -2.19
N ARG A 202 -14.53 -49.18 -2.80
CA ARG A 202 -13.43 -49.73 -3.62
C ARG A 202 -12.40 -50.50 -2.77
N VAL A 203 -12.13 -50.02 -1.55
CA VAL A 203 -11.28 -50.73 -0.58
C VAL A 203 -11.94 -52.06 -0.17
N LEU A 204 -13.24 -52.07 0.12
CA LEU A 204 -13.97 -53.32 0.38
C LEU A 204 -13.96 -54.28 -0.82
N GLY A 205 -13.99 -53.74 -2.03
CA GLY A 205 -13.89 -54.51 -3.28
C GLY A 205 -12.47 -54.98 -3.61
N GLY A 206 -11.48 -54.82 -2.73
CA GLY A 206 -10.11 -55.32 -2.92
C GLY A 206 -9.25 -54.52 -3.92
N SER A 207 -9.65 -53.30 -4.28
CA SER A 207 -8.85 -52.48 -5.19
C SER A 207 -7.56 -51.98 -4.51
N PRO A 208 -6.42 -51.99 -5.20
CA PRO A 208 -5.14 -51.57 -4.61
C PRO A 208 -5.15 -50.08 -4.24
N ILE A 209 -4.54 -49.77 -3.10
CA ILE A 209 -4.48 -48.43 -2.49
C ILE A 209 -3.93 -47.39 -3.47
N GLY A 210 -2.81 -47.69 -4.14
CA GLY A 210 -2.17 -46.79 -5.10
C GLY A 210 -3.06 -46.45 -6.29
N ARG A 211 -3.87 -47.40 -6.78
CA ARG A 211 -4.80 -47.15 -7.90
C ARG A 211 -5.94 -46.23 -7.49
N ILE A 212 -6.46 -46.36 -6.27
CA ILE A 212 -7.50 -45.48 -5.73
C ILE A 212 -6.96 -44.07 -5.53
N GLN A 213 -5.76 -43.94 -4.94
CA GLN A 213 -5.12 -42.64 -4.73
C GLN A 213 -4.80 -41.94 -6.04
N MET A 214 -4.20 -42.66 -7.01
CA MET A 214 -3.88 -42.10 -8.32
C MET A 214 -5.14 -41.63 -9.04
N GLN A 215 -6.19 -42.46 -9.13
CA GLN A 215 -7.44 -42.05 -9.80
C GLN A 215 -8.08 -40.80 -9.16
N ASP A 216 -8.11 -40.73 -7.83
CA ASP A 216 -8.71 -39.59 -7.15
C ASP A 216 -7.86 -38.32 -7.23
N LEU A 217 -6.53 -38.45 -7.32
CA LEU A 217 -5.60 -37.35 -7.50
C LEU A 217 -5.59 -36.86 -8.96
N THR A 218 -5.61 -37.77 -9.94
CA THR A 218 -5.72 -37.43 -11.36
C THR A 218 -7.03 -36.72 -11.64
N GLU A 219 -8.16 -37.22 -11.14
CA GLU A 219 -9.45 -36.54 -11.37
C GLU A 219 -9.52 -35.16 -10.69
N PHE A 220 -8.86 -34.99 -9.54
CA PHE A 220 -8.75 -33.69 -8.86
C PHE A 220 -7.83 -32.74 -9.63
N GLY A 221 -6.64 -33.20 -9.99
CA GLY A 221 -5.63 -32.45 -10.74
C GLY A 221 -6.15 -32.02 -12.11
N VAL A 222 -6.88 -32.87 -12.83
CA VAL A 222 -7.53 -32.52 -14.10
C VAL A 222 -8.57 -31.41 -13.89
N ALA A 223 -9.38 -31.48 -12.83
CA ALA A 223 -10.35 -30.42 -12.53
C ALA A 223 -9.65 -29.07 -12.24
N LEU A 224 -8.53 -29.11 -11.50
CA LEU A 224 -7.72 -27.91 -11.25
C LEU A 224 -7.09 -27.37 -12.54
N LEU A 225 -6.44 -28.23 -13.34
CA LEU A 225 -5.78 -27.83 -14.59
C LEU A 225 -6.75 -27.26 -15.62
N VAL A 226 -7.93 -27.88 -15.79
CA VAL A 226 -8.96 -27.36 -16.69
C VAL A 226 -9.45 -26.00 -16.21
N SER A 227 -9.66 -25.82 -14.91
CA SER A 227 -10.10 -24.53 -14.34
C SER A 227 -9.00 -23.47 -14.49
N ALA A 228 -7.75 -23.81 -14.20
CA ALA A 228 -6.58 -22.94 -14.32
C ALA A 228 -6.36 -22.49 -15.77
N GLY A 229 -6.36 -23.43 -16.71
CA GLY A 229 -6.19 -23.15 -18.14
C GLY A 229 -7.34 -22.32 -18.71
N THR A 230 -8.59 -22.60 -18.31
CA THR A 230 -9.75 -21.80 -18.74
C THR A 230 -9.60 -20.35 -18.25
N VAL A 231 -9.25 -20.15 -16.98
CA VAL A 231 -9.04 -18.80 -16.44
C VAL A 231 -7.85 -18.11 -17.08
N ALA A 232 -6.74 -18.81 -17.30
CA ALA A 232 -5.56 -18.24 -17.95
C ALA A 232 -5.86 -17.76 -19.38
N ILE A 233 -6.60 -18.54 -20.17
CA ILE A 233 -7.00 -18.14 -21.53
C ILE A 233 -7.92 -16.91 -21.49
N VAL A 234 -8.96 -16.94 -20.66
CA VAL A 234 -9.90 -15.82 -20.55
C VAL A 234 -9.20 -14.55 -20.06
N ALA A 235 -8.33 -14.67 -19.06
CA ALA A 235 -7.58 -13.55 -18.52
C ALA A 235 -6.54 -13.01 -19.51
N ALA A 236 -5.83 -13.86 -20.25
CA ALA A 236 -4.89 -13.43 -21.28
C ALA A 236 -5.58 -12.68 -22.43
N ILE A 237 -6.77 -13.15 -22.86
CA ILE A 237 -7.58 -12.44 -23.86
C ILE A 237 -8.03 -11.09 -23.31
N TYR A 238 -8.49 -11.06 -22.05
CA TYR A 238 -8.87 -9.81 -21.39
C TYR A 238 -7.69 -8.81 -21.36
N VAL A 239 -6.51 -9.26 -20.93
CA VAL A 239 -5.30 -8.44 -20.89
C VAL A 239 -4.91 -7.96 -22.29
N GLY A 240 -4.89 -8.84 -23.29
CA GLY A 240 -4.55 -8.46 -24.65
C GLY A 240 -5.50 -7.43 -25.27
N ILE A 241 -6.80 -7.49 -24.95
CA ILE A 241 -7.81 -6.56 -25.47
C ILE A 241 -7.81 -5.23 -24.72
N PHE A 242 -7.73 -5.25 -23.40
CA PHE A 242 -7.95 -4.05 -22.56
C PHE A 242 -6.65 -3.36 -22.13
N HIS A 243 -5.55 -4.10 -22.01
CA HIS A 243 -4.27 -3.58 -21.51
C HIS A 243 -3.16 -3.59 -22.59
N GLY A 244 -3.26 -4.50 -23.58
CA GLY A 244 -2.35 -4.59 -24.72
C GLY A 244 -1.61 -5.92 -24.80
N TRP A 245 -1.31 -6.36 -26.02
CA TRP A 245 -0.70 -7.68 -26.27
C TRP A 245 0.74 -7.81 -25.77
N MET A 246 1.47 -6.70 -25.62
CA MET A 246 2.83 -6.69 -25.09
C MET A 246 2.90 -7.23 -23.64
N TYR A 247 1.90 -6.93 -22.82
CA TYR A 247 1.86 -7.34 -21.41
C TYR A 247 1.44 -8.79 -21.19
N VAL A 248 0.89 -9.45 -22.21
CA VAL A 248 0.32 -10.80 -22.08
C VAL A 248 1.39 -11.81 -21.66
N SER A 249 2.62 -11.67 -22.16
CA SER A 249 3.72 -12.59 -21.81
C SER A 249 4.05 -12.51 -20.32
N THR A 250 4.34 -11.31 -19.82
CA THR A 250 4.68 -11.07 -18.41
C THR A 250 3.53 -11.44 -17.48
N PHE A 251 2.30 -11.07 -17.84
CA PHE A 251 1.11 -11.47 -17.09
C PHE A 251 0.97 -12.99 -17.00
N LEU A 252 1.15 -13.71 -18.12
CA LEU A 252 1.07 -15.17 -18.14
C LEU A 252 2.21 -15.82 -17.36
N GLU A 253 3.43 -15.30 -17.42
CA GLU A 253 4.55 -15.82 -16.62
C GLU A 253 4.25 -15.74 -15.12
N VAL A 254 3.75 -14.61 -14.64
CA VAL A 254 3.33 -14.44 -13.24
C VAL A 254 2.18 -15.39 -12.91
N LEU A 255 1.13 -15.40 -13.74
CA LEU A 255 -0.07 -16.20 -13.49
C LEU A 255 0.25 -17.70 -13.47
N ILE A 256 0.99 -18.20 -14.46
CA ILE A 256 1.38 -19.61 -14.55
C ILE A 256 2.25 -20.00 -13.36
N SER A 257 3.20 -19.14 -12.97
CA SER A 257 4.05 -19.37 -11.79
C SER A 257 3.21 -19.54 -10.51
N LEU A 258 2.26 -18.63 -10.28
CA LEU A 258 1.32 -18.71 -9.15
C LEU A 258 0.44 -19.96 -9.22
N GLN A 259 -0.09 -20.29 -10.39
CA GLN A 259 -0.94 -21.47 -10.61
C GLN A 259 -0.18 -22.77 -10.35
N VAL A 260 1.05 -22.90 -10.84
CA VAL A 260 1.90 -24.08 -10.63
C VAL A 260 2.13 -24.29 -9.13
N VAL A 261 2.49 -23.24 -8.40
CA VAL A 261 2.70 -23.30 -6.94
C VAL A 261 1.40 -23.73 -6.23
N VAL A 262 0.27 -23.10 -6.55
CA VAL A 262 -1.02 -23.41 -5.94
C VAL A 262 -1.48 -24.84 -6.24
N ILE A 263 -1.30 -25.33 -7.46
CA ILE A 263 -1.64 -26.70 -7.86
C ILE A 263 -0.73 -27.70 -7.14
N ALA A 264 0.58 -27.44 -7.05
CA ALA A 264 1.53 -28.29 -6.33
C ALA A 264 1.15 -28.41 -4.85
N ILE A 265 0.86 -27.28 -4.18
CA ILE A 265 0.41 -27.26 -2.78
C ILE A 265 -0.93 -27.99 -2.63
N SER A 266 -1.86 -27.82 -3.57
CA SER A 266 -3.16 -28.51 -3.56
C SER A 266 -3.03 -30.02 -3.65
N ILE A 267 -2.14 -30.50 -4.53
CA ILE A 267 -1.83 -31.91 -4.70
C ILE A 267 -1.17 -32.46 -3.44
N LEU A 268 -0.21 -31.74 -2.86
CA LEU A 268 0.46 -32.13 -1.61
C LEU A 268 -0.54 -32.20 -0.45
N ALA A 269 -1.40 -31.20 -0.29
CA ALA A 269 -2.45 -31.19 0.72
C ALA A 269 -3.43 -32.35 0.52
N ALA A 270 -3.82 -32.64 -0.73
CA ALA A 270 -4.66 -33.79 -1.06
C ALA A 270 -4.00 -35.12 -0.71
N LEU A 271 -2.69 -35.27 -0.94
CA LEU A 271 -1.92 -36.46 -0.56
C LEU A 271 -1.89 -36.64 0.96
N ILE A 272 -1.54 -35.60 1.72
CA ILE A 272 -1.47 -35.62 3.19
C ILE A 272 -2.85 -35.93 3.79
N MET A 273 -3.89 -35.21 3.36
CA MET A 273 -5.25 -35.42 3.84
C MET A 273 -5.80 -36.80 3.43
N SER A 274 -5.46 -37.28 2.23
CA SER A 274 -5.85 -38.61 1.77
C SER A 274 -5.20 -39.71 2.60
N ALA A 275 -3.92 -39.58 2.95
CA ALA A 275 -3.21 -40.54 3.79
C ALA A 275 -3.76 -40.58 5.22
N THR A 276 -4.03 -39.41 5.81
CA THR A 276 -4.55 -39.29 7.18
C THR A 276 -6.01 -39.73 7.33
N THR A 277 -6.78 -39.79 6.25
CA THR A 277 -8.21 -40.12 6.26
C THR A 277 -8.54 -41.50 5.71
N TRP A 278 -7.53 -42.38 5.61
CA TRP A 278 -7.68 -43.70 5.02
C TRP A 278 -8.75 -44.56 5.74
N PRO A 279 -9.58 -45.34 5.01
CA PRO A 279 -10.56 -46.24 5.63
C PRO A 279 -9.86 -47.33 6.46
N SER A 280 -10.25 -47.51 7.72
CA SER A 280 -9.68 -48.54 8.61
C SER A 280 -10.59 -49.78 8.69
N ALA A 281 -10.01 -50.95 8.99
CA ALA A 281 -10.76 -52.19 9.21
C ALA A 281 -11.83 -52.05 10.32
N VAL A 282 -11.50 -51.30 11.38
CA VAL A 282 -12.40 -50.98 12.49
C VAL A 282 -13.60 -50.14 12.04
N MET A 283 -13.42 -49.24 11.06
CA MET A 283 -14.50 -48.43 10.50
C MET A 283 -15.57 -49.30 9.82
N PHE A 284 -15.14 -50.31 9.07
CA PHE A 284 -16.03 -51.27 8.41
C PHE A 284 -16.73 -52.17 9.43
N ALA A 285 -15.98 -52.72 10.39
CA ALA A 285 -16.52 -53.57 11.45
C ALA A 285 -17.61 -52.86 12.27
N THR A 286 -17.46 -51.56 12.52
CA THR A 286 -18.39 -50.77 13.33
C THR A 286 -19.46 -50.00 12.53
N ARG A 287 -19.55 -50.21 11.20
CA ARG A 287 -20.49 -49.53 10.29
C ARG A 287 -20.52 -48.01 10.46
N GLN A 288 -19.34 -47.41 10.63
CA GLN A 288 -19.19 -45.97 10.78
C GLN A 288 -19.21 -45.25 9.42
N PRO A 289 -19.78 -44.04 9.31
CA PRO A 289 -19.75 -43.29 8.06
C PRO A 289 -18.32 -42.95 7.64
N ALA A 290 -18.02 -43.10 6.34
CA ALA A 290 -16.67 -42.91 5.78
C ALA A 290 -16.10 -41.50 6.00
N VAL A 291 -16.96 -40.50 6.18
CA VAL A 291 -16.56 -39.10 6.45
C VAL A 291 -16.09 -38.85 7.89
N LYS A 292 -16.18 -39.84 8.80
CA LYS A 292 -15.82 -39.66 10.21
C LYS A 292 -14.38 -39.20 10.40
N ASN A 293 -13.45 -39.75 9.62
CA ASN A 293 -12.02 -39.43 9.73
C ASN A 293 -11.69 -38.01 9.23
N LEU A 294 -12.57 -37.39 8.43
CA LEU A 294 -12.43 -36.01 7.95
C LEU A 294 -12.92 -34.96 8.96
N ARG A 295 -13.63 -35.38 10.02
CA ARG A 295 -14.25 -34.45 10.98
C ARG A 295 -13.22 -33.57 11.70
N SER A 296 -12.13 -34.14 12.18
CA SER A 296 -11.11 -33.37 12.91
C SER A 296 -10.42 -32.36 12.00
N VAL A 297 -10.05 -32.78 10.78
CA VAL A 297 -9.47 -31.90 9.75
C VAL A 297 -10.44 -30.77 9.39
N ALA A 298 -11.72 -31.08 9.20
CA ALA A 298 -12.75 -30.07 8.90
C ALA A 298 -12.94 -29.04 10.02
N ILE A 299 -12.87 -29.46 11.28
CA ILE A 299 -12.95 -28.55 12.43
C ILE A 299 -11.72 -27.64 12.47
N VAL A 300 -10.52 -28.20 12.28
CA VAL A 300 -9.26 -27.43 12.27
C VAL A 300 -9.27 -26.38 11.17
N ILE A 301 -9.59 -26.76 9.92
CA ILE A 301 -9.64 -25.82 8.79
C ILE A 301 -10.69 -24.73 9.03
N ARG A 302 -11.87 -25.08 9.54
CA ARG A 302 -12.90 -24.09 9.88
C ARG A 302 -12.44 -23.11 10.96
N VAL A 303 -11.78 -23.60 12.01
CA VAL A 303 -11.28 -22.75 13.10
C VAL A 303 -10.18 -21.82 12.59
N LEU A 304 -9.21 -22.35 11.83
CA LEU A 304 -8.13 -21.55 11.27
C LEU A 304 -8.64 -20.47 10.30
N THR A 305 -9.57 -20.84 9.41
CA THR A 305 -10.18 -19.88 8.48
C THR A 305 -11.01 -18.81 9.20
N PHE A 306 -11.75 -19.17 10.24
CA PHE A 306 -12.47 -18.19 11.07
C PHE A 306 -11.50 -17.21 11.75
N VAL A 307 -10.44 -17.72 12.37
CA VAL A 307 -9.41 -16.89 13.01
C VAL A 307 -8.77 -15.95 11.99
N LEU A 308 -8.41 -16.44 10.80
CA LEU A 308 -7.85 -15.60 9.73
C LEU A 308 -8.81 -14.49 9.27
N VAL A 309 -10.10 -14.79 9.08
CA VAL A 309 -11.11 -13.78 8.72
C VAL A 309 -11.19 -12.68 9.79
N VAL A 310 -11.29 -13.05 11.07
CA VAL A 310 -11.41 -12.09 12.18
C VAL A 310 -10.11 -11.29 12.35
N ALA A 311 -8.96 -11.95 12.23
CA ALA A 311 -7.63 -11.36 12.38
C ALA A 311 -7.24 -10.39 11.27
N THR A 312 -7.85 -10.51 10.09
CA THR A 312 -7.54 -9.67 8.90
C THR A 312 -8.52 -8.52 8.70
N ALA A 313 -9.67 -8.56 9.37
CA ALA A 313 -10.69 -7.52 9.28
C ALA A 313 -10.21 -6.13 9.72
N ALA A 314 -9.53 -6.04 10.87
CA ALA A 314 -9.01 -4.77 11.38
C ALA A 314 -7.88 -4.20 10.49
N PRO A 315 -6.86 -4.98 10.09
CA PRO A 315 -5.85 -4.54 9.13
C PRO A 315 -6.45 -4.07 7.80
N ALA A 316 -7.39 -4.82 7.21
CA ALA A 316 -8.06 -4.45 5.97
C ALA A 316 -8.80 -3.09 6.09
N TRP A 317 -9.49 -2.88 7.21
CA TRP A 317 -10.14 -1.60 7.50
C TRP A 317 -9.15 -0.46 7.71
N SER A 318 -8.04 -0.73 8.38
CA SER A 318 -6.96 0.24 8.57
C SER A 318 -6.35 0.66 7.24
N ALA A 319 -6.08 -0.29 6.33
CA ALA A 319 -5.58 0.02 5.00
C ALA A 319 -6.60 0.82 4.20
N TYR A 320 -7.88 0.48 4.27
CA TYR A 320 -8.95 1.26 3.65
C TYR A 320 -8.97 2.72 4.13
N LYS A 321 -8.89 2.95 5.46
CA LYS A 321 -8.79 4.31 6.02
C LYS A 321 -7.49 5.01 5.62
N HIS A 322 -6.37 4.29 5.62
CA HIS A 322 -5.06 4.85 5.24
C HIS A 322 -5.04 5.29 3.77
N SER A 323 -5.73 4.56 2.88
CA SER A 323 -5.96 4.96 1.48
C SER A 323 -6.60 6.33 1.37
N SER A 324 -7.68 6.55 2.14
CA SER A 324 -8.39 7.82 2.14
C SER A 324 -7.50 8.94 2.68
N ALA A 325 -6.68 8.67 3.70
CA ALA A 325 -5.74 9.64 4.23
C ALA A 325 -4.64 9.98 3.21
N LYS A 326 -4.12 8.98 2.49
CA LYS A 326 -3.10 9.14 1.45
C LYS A 326 -3.63 9.87 0.21
N ALA A 327 -4.89 9.66 -0.16
CA ALA A 327 -5.55 10.45 -1.19
C ALA A 327 -5.68 11.94 -0.80
N THR A 328 -6.00 12.22 0.48
CA THR A 328 -6.01 13.59 1.01
C THR A 328 -4.61 14.20 1.02
N GLU A 329 -3.59 13.43 1.39
CA GLU A 329 -2.18 13.86 1.37
C GLU A 329 -1.72 14.19 -0.05
N MET A 330 -2.01 13.32 -1.03
CA MET A 330 -1.75 13.59 -2.45
C MET A 330 -2.44 14.87 -2.91
N ALA A 331 -3.70 15.10 -2.52
CA ALA A 331 -4.42 16.31 -2.86
C ALA A 331 -3.79 17.59 -2.27
N GLN A 332 -3.15 17.50 -1.10
CA GLN A 332 -2.41 18.63 -0.53
C GLN A 332 -1.10 18.88 -1.27
N TRP A 333 -0.33 17.84 -1.57
CA TRP A 333 0.90 17.98 -2.36
C TRP A 333 0.65 18.61 -3.73
N LYS A 334 -0.47 18.26 -4.38
CA LYS A 334 -0.89 18.93 -5.62
C LYS A 334 -1.15 20.42 -5.48
N ARG A 335 -1.72 20.86 -4.35
CA ARG A 335 -1.92 22.30 -4.10
C ARG A 335 -0.59 23.04 -3.94
N LEU A 336 0.44 22.31 -3.50
CA LEU A 336 1.80 22.81 -3.37
C LEU A 336 2.63 22.60 -4.65
N ALA A 337 2.04 22.14 -5.77
CA ALA A 337 2.78 21.84 -7.01
C ALA A 337 3.50 23.05 -7.61
N ASP A 338 2.94 24.26 -7.43
CA ASP A 338 3.56 25.52 -7.88
C ASP A 338 4.49 26.14 -6.82
N GLN A 339 4.69 25.47 -5.68
CA GLN A 339 5.60 25.96 -4.64
C GLN A 339 7.02 25.45 -4.88
N VAL A 340 7.97 26.35 -4.70
CA VAL A 340 9.39 26.13 -4.94
C VAL A 340 10.21 26.50 -3.71
N SER A 341 11.32 25.82 -3.51
CA SER A 341 12.35 26.18 -2.56
C SER A 341 13.59 26.69 -3.29
N ILE A 342 14.48 27.34 -2.56
CA ILE A 342 15.78 27.79 -3.07
C ILE A 342 16.85 26.94 -2.40
N VAL A 343 17.62 26.23 -3.22
CA VAL A 343 18.76 25.45 -2.76
C VAL A 343 20.00 26.29 -2.90
N PHE A 344 20.77 26.34 -1.81
CA PHE A 344 22.00 27.10 -1.75
C PHE A 344 23.19 26.16 -1.89
N GLU A 345 23.94 26.32 -2.97
CA GLU A 345 25.20 25.61 -3.19
C GLU A 345 26.34 26.57 -2.90
N THR A 346 26.68 26.69 -1.62
CA THR A 346 27.62 27.70 -1.15
C THR A 346 28.40 27.21 0.06
N ASP A 347 29.61 27.73 0.23
CA ASP A 347 30.29 27.62 1.50
C ASP A 347 29.69 28.58 2.56
N ILE A 348 30.00 28.32 3.83
CA ILE A 348 29.46 29.07 4.97
C ILE A 348 29.86 30.55 4.92
N GLY A 349 31.07 30.88 4.46
CA GLY A 349 31.56 32.27 4.45
C GLY A 349 31.02 33.12 3.30
N GLU A 350 30.69 32.50 2.18
CA GLU A 350 29.92 33.10 1.09
C GLU A 350 28.45 33.28 1.49
N MET A 351 27.88 32.33 2.25
CA MET A 351 26.51 32.43 2.75
C MET A 351 26.29 33.67 3.62
N ASP A 352 27.18 33.92 4.60
CA ASP A 352 27.10 35.09 5.50
C ASP A 352 26.98 36.43 4.74
N GLN A 353 27.56 36.50 3.53
CA GLN A 353 27.49 37.70 2.69
C GLN A 353 26.17 37.83 1.93
N MET A 354 25.49 36.71 1.67
CA MET A 354 24.21 36.65 0.96
C MET A 354 23.01 36.81 1.89
N GLU A 355 23.11 36.42 3.18
CA GLU A 355 22.00 36.45 4.13
C GLU A 355 21.21 37.79 4.11
N PRO A 356 21.84 38.98 4.15
CA PRO A 356 21.09 40.24 4.11
C PRO A 356 20.30 40.45 2.79
N MET A 357 20.84 39.96 1.67
CA MET A 357 20.18 40.03 0.36
C MET A 357 19.00 39.07 0.29
N ILE A 358 19.13 37.89 0.90
CA ILE A 358 18.06 36.91 1.07
C ILE A 358 16.95 37.49 1.96
N GLY A 359 17.31 38.20 3.04
CA GLY A 359 16.37 38.93 3.88
C GLY A 359 15.52 39.93 3.10
N GLU A 360 16.14 40.84 2.35
CA GLU A 360 15.39 41.79 1.50
C GLU A 360 14.56 41.09 0.42
N MET A 361 15.04 39.97 -0.13
CA MET A 361 14.26 39.17 -1.09
C MET A 361 13.00 38.57 -0.45
N VAL A 362 13.08 38.06 0.78
CA VAL A 362 11.93 37.52 1.52
C VAL A 362 10.91 38.63 1.79
N LYS A 363 11.37 39.82 2.17
CA LYS A 363 10.52 40.99 2.39
C LYS A 363 9.76 41.42 1.13
N ASP A 364 10.46 41.48 -0.01
CA ASP A 364 9.84 41.80 -1.29
C ASP A 364 8.82 40.71 -1.69
N ALA A 365 9.18 39.43 -1.50
CA ALA A 365 8.27 38.30 -1.76
C ALA A 365 7.04 38.32 -0.85
N GLU A 366 7.18 38.70 0.41
CA GLU A 366 6.09 38.84 1.38
C GLU A 366 5.14 39.97 0.98
N SER A 367 5.67 41.10 0.49
CA SER A 367 4.86 42.24 0.04
C SER A 367 3.92 41.93 -1.15
N ILE A 368 4.25 40.89 -1.92
CA ILE A 368 3.46 40.41 -3.07
C ILE A 368 2.76 39.06 -2.78
N GLU A 369 2.73 38.63 -1.51
CA GLU A 369 2.11 37.36 -1.06
C GLU A 369 2.67 36.11 -1.78
N ALA A 370 3.94 36.13 -2.17
CA ALA A 370 4.60 35.06 -2.92
C ALA A 370 5.45 34.12 -2.05
N VAL A 371 5.47 34.29 -0.73
CA VAL A 371 6.26 33.47 0.22
C VAL A 371 5.37 32.88 1.32
N ALA A 372 5.56 31.60 1.63
CA ALA A 372 4.83 30.88 2.65
C ALA A 372 5.80 30.23 3.65
N LEU A 373 5.44 30.26 4.94
CA LEU A 373 6.20 29.62 6.01
C LEU A 373 5.39 28.48 6.63
N SER A 374 6.02 27.33 6.82
CA SER A 374 5.61 26.33 7.81
C SER A 374 6.83 25.69 8.45
N TYR A 375 7.00 25.95 9.74
CA TYR A 375 8.07 25.38 10.55
C TYR A 375 7.47 24.72 11.79
N THR A 376 7.58 23.40 11.88
CA THR A 376 6.82 22.61 12.87
C THR A 376 7.73 21.74 13.71
N TYR A 377 7.51 21.79 15.02
CA TYR A 377 8.10 20.84 15.96
C TYR A 377 6.99 20.01 16.62
N THR A 378 7.23 18.71 16.71
CA THR A 378 6.27 17.75 17.27
C THR A 378 6.67 17.36 18.68
N LYS A 379 5.73 16.76 19.41
CA LYS A 379 5.99 16.23 20.75
C LYS A 379 7.15 15.23 20.80
N GLU A 380 7.38 14.48 19.72
CA GLU A 380 8.50 13.54 19.62
C GLU A 380 9.86 14.24 19.56
N MET A 381 9.93 15.44 18.97
CA MET A 381 11.16 16.23 18.89
C MET A 381 11.51 16.91 20.21
N ARG A 382 10.49 17.31 20.98
CA ARG A 382 10.63 18.01 22.25
C ARG A 382 9.90 17.23 23.36
N PRO A 383 10.38 16.01 23.73
CA PRO A 383 9.68 15.14 24.66
C PRO A 383 9.64 15.70 26.10
N SER A 384 10.44 16.71 26.41
CA SER A 384 10.51 17.39 27.71
C SER A 384 9.46 18.49 27.89
N VAL A 385 8.74 18.89 26.84
CA VAL A 385 7.74 19.96 26.87
C VAL A 385 6.34 19.37 26.96
N ASP A 386 5.46 19.92 27.80
CA ASP A 386 4.05 19.53 27.81
C ASP A 386 3.24 20.27 26.74
N PHE A 387 3.01 19.60 25.61
CA PHE A 387 2.14 20.07 24.53
C PHE A 387 0.64 20.08 24.90
N GLY A 388 0.28 19.55 26.08
CA GLY A 388 -1.10 19.45 26.54
C GLY A 388 -1.95 18.62 25.58
N ARG A 389 -2.92 19.28 24.94
CA ARG A 389 -3.86 18.66 23.99
C ARG A 389 -3.38 18.65 22.53
N TYR A 390 -2.26 19.32 22.23
CA TYR A 390 -1.75 19.42 20.87
C TYR A 390 -0.71 18.33 20.60
N SER A 391 -0.63 17.88 19.35
CA SER A 391 0.41 16.94 18.88
C SER A 391 1.66 17.65 18.38
N ALA A 392 1.50 18.88 17.89
CA ALA A 392 2.56 19.70 17.32
C ALA A 392 2.24 21.20 17.45
N VAL A 393 3.30 22.01 17.37
CA VAL A 393 3.20 23.46 17.19
C VAL A 393 3.87 23.83 15.87
N SER A 394 3.21 24.67 15.08
CA SER A 394 3.73 25.14 13.79
C SER A 394 3.70 26.65 13.72
N PHE A 395 4.87 27.24 13.44
CA PHE A 395 4.97 28.63 13.03
C PHE A 395 4.61 28.73 11.56
N VAL A 396 3.60 29.52 11.25
CA VAL A 396 3.08 29.69 9.89
C VAL A 396 2.87 31.16 9.60
N ASN A 397 2.91 31.58 8.34
CA ASN A 397 2.34 32.85 7.94
C ASN A 397 0.94 32.65 7.34
N GLN A 398 0.22 33.75 7.11
CA GLN A 398 -1.13 33.69 6.54
C GLN A 398 -1.16 32.98 5.18
N ARG A 399 -0.12 33.20 4.36
CA ARG A 399 0.00 32.60 3.03
C ARG A 399 0.02 31.07 3.07
N TRP A 400 0.72 30.44 4.01
CA TRP A 400 0.70 28.99 4.16
C TRP A 400 -0.71 28.47 4.48
N LEU A 401 -1.41 29.13 5.42
CA LEU A 401 -2.78 28.78 5.77
C LEU A 401 -3.71 28.89 4.56
N ASP A 402 -3.55 29.92 3.73
CA ASP A 402 -4.34 30.09 2.52
C ASP A 402 -4.07 28.96 1.52
N LEU A 403 -2.81 28.57 1.28
CA LEU A 403 -2.45 27.47 0.38
C LEU A 403 -3.11 26.14 0.80
N VAL A 404 -3.04 25.80 2.09
CA VAL A 404 -3.54 24.51 2.60
C VAL A 404 -5.06 24.50 2.83
N THR A 405 -5.69 25.67 2.97
CA THR A 405 -7.15 25.81 3.15
C THR A 405 -7.90 26.22 1.88
N THR A 406 -7.21 26.49 0.77
CA THR A 406 -7.81 26.86 -0.52
C THR A 406 -8.91 25.88 -0.93
N GLY A 407 -10.09 26.42 -1.29
CA GLY A 407 -11.28 25.65 -1.69
C GLY A 407 -12.22 25.24 -0.54
N ALA A 408 -11.91 25.59 0.70
CA ALA A 408 -12.79 25.38 1.85
C ALA A 408 -14.04 26.27 1.80
N LYS A 409 -15.22 25.67 1.94
CA LYS A 409 -16.50 26.43 2.00
C LYS A 409 -16.76 27.11 3.34
N LYS A 410 -15.99 26.78 4.38
CA LYS A 410 -16.11 27.30 5.75
C LYS A 410 -14.69 27.52 6.31
N PRO A 411 -14.52 28.42 7.31
CA PRO A 411 -13.26 28.54 8.03
C PRO A 411 -12.86 27.19 8.62
N ILE A 412 -11.66 26.71 8.28
CA ILE A 412 -11.11 25.42 8.76
C ILE A 412 -10.23 25.62 10.02
N VAL A 413 -9.92 26.86 10.37
CA VAL A 413 -9.16 27.23 11.57
C VAL A 413 -9.99 28.16 12.46
N THR A 414 -9.75 28.08 13.77
CA THR A 414 -10.41 28.90 14.80
C THR A 414 -9.38 29.52 15.74
N PRO A 415 -9.61 30.77 16.20
CA PRO A 415 -8.72 31.41 17.17
C PRO A 415 -8.66 30.68 18.51
N VAL A 416 -7.46 30.65 19.10
CA VAL A 416 -7.18 30.12 20.42
C VAL A 416 -6.76 31.29 21.32
N SER A 417 -7.39 31.42 22.49
CA SER A 417 -6.94 32.39 23.49
C SER A 417 -5.67 31.88 24.18
N HIS A 418 -4.74 32.79 24.50
CA HIS A 418 -3.47 32.45 25.16
C HIS A 418 -3.68 31.67 26.47
N HIS A 419 -4.77 31.98 27.20
CA HIS A 419 -5.15 31.30 28.44
C HIS A 419 -5.49 29.81 28.27
N ASN A 420 -5.72 29.34 27.04
CA ASN A 420 -6.00 27.94 26.71
C ASN A 420 -4.75 27.17 26.27
N ILE A 421 -3.59 27.82 26.24
CA ILE A 421 -2.28 27.23 25.96
C ILE A 421 -1.60 26.99 27.31
N SER A 422 -0.94 25.83 27.52
CA SER A 422 -0.20 25.57 28.75
C SER A 422 0.93 26.59 28.92
N GLU A 423 1.21 27.01 30.15
CA GLU A 423 2.29 27.97 30.43
C GLU A 423 3.64 27.45 29.95
N GLU A 424 3.92 26.15 30.13
CA GLU A 424 5.15 25.50 29.63
C GLU A 424 5.27 25.57 28.10
N LEU A 425 4.19 25.28 27.36
CA LEU A 425 4.21 25.35 25.90
C LEU A 425 4.35 26.78 25.39
N PHE A 426 3.70 27.73 26.06
CA PHE A 426 3.81 29.15 25.73
C PHE A 426 5.23 29.67 25.98
N GLN A 427 5.87 29.25 27.07
CA GLN A 427 7.28 29.56 27.35
C GLN A 427 8.21 28.97 26.29
N GLU A 428 8.02 27.71 25.89
CA GLU A 428 8.83 27.10 24.81
C GLU A 428 8.67 27.87 23.48
N ILE A 429 7.44 28.27 23.13
CA ILE A 429 7.19 29.11 21.94
C ILE A 429 7.94 30.44 22.04
N GLN A 430 7.94 31.05 23.23
CA GLN A 430 8.64 32.31 23.48
C GLN A 430 10.16 32.15 23.35
N GLU A 431 10.73 31.13 23.98
CA GLU A 431 12.17 30.85 23.92
C GLU A 431 12.62 30.57 22.48
N GLU A 432 11.82 29.85 21.71
CA GLU A 432 12.13 29.59 20.29
C GLU A 432 12.07 30.88 19.47
N ILE A 433 11.08 31.77 19.67
CA ILE A 433 11.04 33.07 18.99
C ILE A 433 12.24 33.93 19.37
N ASP A 434 12.61 33.98 20.65
CA ASP A 434 13.74 34.76 21.15
C ASP A 434 15.08 34.31 20.53
N ILE A 435 15.19 33.04 20.10
CA ILE A 435 16.36 32.51 19.38
C ILE A 435 16.33 32.91 17.90
N LEU A 436 15.14 32.90 17.30
CA LEU A 436 14.95 33.08 15.85
C LEU A 436 14.84 34.57 15.45
N GLU A 437 14.61 35.46 16.41
CA GLU A 437 14.26 36.86 16.16
C GLU A 437 15.39 37.70 15.55
N ARG A 438 14.99 38.81 14.91
CA ARG A 438 15.91 39.86 14.42
C ARG A 438 16.35 40.79 15.56
N GLU A 439 17.66 40.97 15.70
CA GLU A 439 18.23 41.89 16.69
C GLU A 439 17.66 43.32 16.55
N GLY A 440 17.22 43.91 17.66
CA GLY A 440 16.74 45.30 17.72
C GLY A 440 15.23 45.50 17.55
N GLN A 441 14.45 44.42 17.39
CA GLN A 441 12.99 44.46 17.39
C GLN A 441 12.41 44.61 18.82
N PRO A 442 11.15 45.09 18.98
CA PRO A 442 10.55 45.28 20.29
C PRO A 442 10.34 43.95 21.02
N LYS A 443 10.62 43.93 22.34
CA LYS A 443 10.63 42.76 23.24
C LYS A 443 9.31 41.96 23.41
N ASN A 444 8.32 42.14 22.53
CA ASN A 444 6.98 41.55 22.65
C ASN A 444 6.49 40.91 21.32
N LEU A 445 7.36 40.31 20.51
CA LEU A 445 6.97 39.63 19.25
C LEU A 445 5.91 38.54 19.46
N ILE A 446 5.99 37.80 20.58
CA ILE A 446 4.99 36.79 20.94
C ILE A 446 3.57 37.36 21.14
N GLU A 447 3.44 38.63 21.54
CA GLU A 447 2.13 39.29 21.69
C GLU A 447 1.48 39.63 20.34
N GLN A 448 2.28 39.65 19.27
CA GLN A 448 1.82 39.92 17.91
C GLN A 448 1.38 38.65 17.18
N LEU A 449 1.74 37.48 17.71
CA LEU A 449 1.32 36.21 17.14
C LEU A 449 -0.17 35.97 17.36
N GLN A 450 -0.82 35.48 16.31
CA GLN A 450 -2.18 34.95 16.43
C GLN A 450 -2.13 33.44 16.59
N PHE A 451 -2.73 32.92 17.67
CA PHE A 451 -2.83 31.48 17.86
C PHE A 451 -4.12 30.93 17.26
N LEU A 452 -4.00 29.93 16.39
CA LEU A 452 -5.12 29.24 15.75
C LEU A 452 -5.03 27.73 15.97
N GLN A 453 -6.15 27.04 15.81
CA GLN A 453 -6.23 25.58 15.77
C GLN A 453 -7.18 25.11 14.66
N PRO A 454 -7.00 23.89 14.12
CA PRO A 454 -7.98 23.29 13.22
C PRO A 454 -9.37 23.15 13.87
N VAL A 455 -10.43 23.27 13.07
CA VAL A 455 -11.80 22.90 13.47
C VAL A 455 -11.89 21.38 13.58
N GLU A 456 -12.64 20.90 14.56
CA GLU A 456 -12.84 19.47 14.82
C GLU A 456 -13.16 18.67 13.53
N GLY A 457 -12.40 17.59 13.31
CA GLY A 457 -12.51 16.74 12.11
C GLY A 457 -11.75 17.24 10.89
N SER A 458 -11.06 18.38 10.98
CA SER A 458 -10.21 18.91 9.90
C SER A 458 -8.75 18.64 10.18
N ARG A 459 -8.09 17.88 9.30
CA ARG A 459 -6.65 17.59 9.37
C ARG A 459 -5.91 18.50 8.40
N LEU A 460 -4.98 19.29 8.90
CA LEU A 460 -4.20 20.23 8.10
C LEU A 460 -2.74 19.79 7.99
N PRO A 461 -2.11 19.98 6.81
CA PRO A 461 -0.70 19.69 6.62
C PRO A 461 0.19 20.82 7.14
N VAL A 462 1.32 20.46 7.73
CA VAL A 462 2.40 21.38 8.11
C VAL A 462 3.76 20.78 7.78
N ALA A 463 4.73 21.59 7.39
CA ALA A 463 6.07 21.13 7.08
C ALA A 463 6.88 20.94 8.36
N GLN A 464 7.59 19.83 8.45
CA GLN A 464 8.43 19.49 9.60
C GLN A 464 9.66 20.42 9.66
N GLY A 465 9.98 20.96 10.84
CA GLY A 465 11.11 21.87 11.03
C GLY A 465 12.46 21.18 10.82
N GLY A 466 13.35 21.80 10.04
CA GLY A 466 14.68 21.27 9.73
C GLY A 466 14.66 20.11 8.72
N GLY A 467 13.52 19.84 8.09
CA GLY A 467 13.31 18.71 7.18
C GLY A 467 12.00 18.82 6.40
N GLY A 468 11.75 19.97 5.77
CA GLY A 468 10.51 20.33 5.06
C GLY A 468 10.16 19.48 3.83
N GLN A 469 10.86 18.38 3.59
CA GLN A 469 10.55 17.38 2.56
C GLN A 469 9.35 16.49 2.92
N SER A 470 8.85 16.55 4.17
CA SER A 470 7.67 15.79 4.61
C SER A 470 6.62 16.67 5.28
N LEU A 471 5.35 16.33 5.04
CA LEU A 471 4.20 16.99 5.66
C LEU A 471 3.66 16.16 6.82
N HIS A 472 3.53 16.79 7.98
CA HIS A 472 2.81 16.26 9.12
C HIS A 472 1.33 16.64 9.03
N PHE A 473 0.42 15.66 9.19
CA PHE A 473 -1.03 15.88 9.13
C PHE A 473 -1.68 15.67 10.50
N GLY A 474 -2.15 16.75 11.10
CA GLY A 474 -2.80 16.73 12.41
C GLY A 474 -4.12 17.51 12.42
N ASP A 475 -5.06 17.05 13.24
CA ASP A 475 -6.29 17.75 13.62
C ASP A 475 -6.15 18.49 14.96
N ASP A 476 -5.01 18.35 15.63
CA ASP A 476 -4.67 18.88 16.95
C ASP A 476 -3.33 19.66 16.92
N ILE A 477 -3.15 20.49 15.90
CA ILE A 477 -1.97 21.36 15.74
C ILE A 477 -2.27 22.76 16.29
N LEU A 478 -1.34 23.33 17.06
CA LEU A 478 -1.37 24.75 17.42
C LEU A 478 -0.60 25.55 16.37
N PHE A 479 -1.28 26.45 15.66
CA PHE A 479 -0.64 27.38 14.73
C PHE A 479 -0.28 28.68 15.45
N ALA A 480 0.99 29.06 15.41
CA ALA A 480 1.46 30.37 15.77
C ALA A 480 1.63 31.19 14.48
N VAL A 481 0.67 32.06 14.18
CA VAL A 481 0.66 32.84 12.94
C VAL A 481 1.58 34.04 13.09
N VAL A 482 2.66 34.03 12.31
CA VAL A 482 3.67 35.09 12.23
C VAL A 482 3.17 36.18 11.27
N PRO A 483 3.13 37.45 11.71
CA PRO A 483 2.56 38.55 10.92
C PRO A 483 3.47 39.02 9.76
N SER A 484 4.79 38.97 9.96
CA SER A 484 5.80 39.38 8.98
C SER A 484 7.04 38.53 9.17
N LEU A 485 7.47 37.82 8.12
CA LEU A 485 8.66 36.97 8.15
C LEU A 485 9.92 37.81 8.32
N TYR A 486 10.04 38.89 7.55
CA TYR A 486 11.24 39.75 7.57
C TYR A 486 11.41 40.50 8.88
N ASP A 487 10.31 41.00 9.45
CA ASP A 487 10.36 41.75 10.71
C ASP A 487 10.53 40.83 11.92
N THR A 488 10.07 39.58 11.82
CA THR A 488 10.17 38.60 12.93
C THR A 488 11.53 37.94 12.95
N PHE A 489 11.99 37.36 11.84
CA PHE A 489 13.17 36.50 11.80
C PHE A 489 14.41 37.22 11.30
N ASN A 490 15.57 36.91 11.88
CA ASN A 490 16.85 37.39 11.37
C ASN A 490 17.21 36.74 10.03
N ASP A 491 18.17 37.33 9.31
CA ASP A 491 18.54 36.91 7.95
C ASP A 491 19.10 35.48 7.90
N SER A 492 19.82 35.05 8.94
CA SER A 492 20.35 33.69 9.05
C SER A 492 19.24 32.66 9.27
N THR A 493 18.28 32.97 10.15
CA THR A 493 17.08 32.16 10.36
C THR A 493 16.29 32.01 9.08
N LEU A 494 16.04 33.10 8.35
CA LEU A 494 15.32 33.07 7.07
C LEU A 494 16.05 32.17 6.07
N THR A 495 17.36 32.32 5.96
CA THR A 495 18.21 31.51 5.07
C THR A 495 18.15 30.02 5.43
N SER A 496 18.24 29.69 6.73
CA SER A 496 18.11 28.33 7.27
C SER A 496 16.72 27.72 7.01
N MET A 497 15.65 28.51 7.17
CA MET A 497 14.29 28.05 6.90
C MET A 497 14.02 27.85 5.40
N ILE A 498 14.64 28.65 4.53
CA ILE A 498 14.60 28.42 3.07
C ILE A 498 15.35 27.13 2.73
N SER A 499 16.57 26.96 3.23
CA SER A 499 17.40 25.78 2.91
C SER A 499 16.80 24.46 3.41
N SER A 500 16.03 24.50 4.51
CA SER A 500 15.31 23.36 5.07
C SER A 500 13.91 23.16 4.48
N ASN A 501 13.53 23.88 3.42
CA ASN A 501 12.23 23.83 2.76
C ASN A 501 11.05 24.19 3.68
N ASN A 502 11.29 24.95 4.74
CA ASN A 502 10.26 25.47 5.63
C ASN A 502 9.70 26.83 5.16
N ILE A 503 10.49 27.61 4.42
CA ILE A 503 10.03 28.76 3.63
C ILE A 503 10.00 28.37 2.15
N VAL A 504 8.86 28.59 1.51
CA VAL A 504 8.64 28.25 0.10
C VAL A 504 8.08 29.44 -0.65
N PHE A 505 8.43 29.55 -1.93
CA PHE A 505 8.02 30.63 -2.82
C PHE A 505 7.01 30.11 -3.85
N THR A 506 6.17 30.99 -4.38
CA THR A 506 5.20 30.64 -5.42
C THR A 506 5.77 30.90 -6.83
N GLY A 507 5.93 29.84 -7.61
CA GLY A 507 6.24 29.86 -9.03
C GLY A 507 7.73 30.05 -9.38
N VAL A 508 8.28 29.15 -10.18
CA VAL A 508 9.71 29.18 -10.59
C VAL A 508 10.11 30.52 -11.21
N THR A 509 9.36 31.00 -12.21
CA THR A 509 9.72 32.22 -12.95
C THR A 509 9.71 33.46 -12.06
N ALA A 510 8.73 33.57 -11.16
CA ALA A 510 8.63 34.69 -10.24
C ALA A 510 9.78 34.67 -9.23
N THR A 511 10.13 33.48 -8.69
CA THR A 511 11.27 33.31 -7.78
C THR A 511 12.60 33.62 -8.46
N LYS A 512 12.81 33.21 -9.72
CA LYS A 512 14.02 33.56 -10.48
C LYS A 512 14.14 35.08 -10.70
N GLN A 513 13.03 35.76 -11.01
CA GLN A 513 13.01 37.22 -11.13
C GLN A 513 13.29 37.93 -9.79
N LEU A 514 12.86 37.35 -8.67
CA LEU A 514 13.22 37.84 -7.33
C LEU A 514 14.72 37.69 -7.09
N LEU A 515 15.31 36.53 -7.40
CA LEU A 515 16.75 36.32 -7.29
C LEU A 515 17.54 37.34 -8.13
N GLU A 516 17.17 37.54 -9.40
CA GLU A 516 17.79 38.54 -10.29
C GLU A 516 17.68 39.97 -9.74
N ARG A 517 16.48 40.37 -9.26
CA ARG A 517 16.25 41.71 -8.70
C ARG A 517 17.15 41.99 -7.49
N HIS A 518 17.37 40.98 -6.67
CA HIS A 518 18.20 41.09 -5.48
C HIS A 518 19.67 40.74 -5.75
N SER A 519 20.09 40.62 -7.01
CA SER A 519 21.49 40.30 -7.39
C SER A 519 21.98 38.96 -6.82
N LEU A 520 21.08 37.99 -6.66
CA LEU A 520 21.35 36.62 -6.23
C LEU A 520 21.36 35.64 -7.42
N ASP A 521 21.32 36.13 -8.66
CA ASP A 521 21.57 35.29 -9.83
C ASP A 521 23.07 34.98 -10.01
N VAL A 522 23.36 33.89 -10.72
CA VAL A 522 24.73 33.38 -10.90
C VAL A 522 25.68 34.42 -11.48
N HIS A 523 25.22 35.30 -12.38
CA HIS A 523 26.08 36.33 -12.96
C HIS A 523 26.43 37.41 -11.92
N ALA A 524 25.42 37.91 -11.21
CA ALA A 524 25.62 38.94 -10.19
C ALA A 524 26.47 38.46 -8.99
N LEU A 525 26.34 37.19 -8.60
CA LEU A 525 27.18 36.58 -7.56
C LEU A 525 28.64 36.46 -8.00
N ARG A 526 28.87 35.98 -9.23
CA ARG A 526 30.22 35.89 -9.81
C ARG A 526 30.89 37.25 -9.93
N ASP A 527 30.16 38.30 -10.29
CA ASP A 527 30.67 39.68 -10.34
C ASP A 527 31.12 40.19 -8.96
N ARG A 528 30.59 39.61 -7.87
CA ARG A 528 30.99 39.89 -6.48
C ARG A 528 32.08 38.95 -5.96
N GLY A 529 32.57 38.04 -6.79
CA GLY A 529 33.57 37.05 -6.41
C GLY A 529 33.01 35.88 -5.59
N ILE A 530 31.67 35.77 -5.49
CA ILE A 530 30.97 34.67 -4.85
C ILE A 530 30.81 33.56 -5.90
N LYS A 531 31.24 32.34 -5.57
CA LYS A 531 31.15 31.20 -6.48
C LYS A 531 29.85 30.40 -6.31
N SER A 532 29.05 30.74 -5.31
CA SER A 532 27.77 30.11 -5.02
C SER A 532 26.81 30.09 -6.21
N GLU A 533 26.03 29.03 -6.28
CA GLU A 533 24.90 28.91 -7.20
C GLU A 533 23.61 28.72 -6.37
N LEU A 534 22.54 29.41 -6.76
CA LEU A 534 21.22 29.26 -6.17
C LEU A 534 20.28 28.65 -7.20
N GLU A 535 19.70 27.52 -6.84
CA GLU A 535 18.77 26.82 -7.72
C GLU A 535 17.35 26.86 -7.14
N VAL A 536 16.37 27.01 -8.02
CA VAL A 536 14.94 27.04 -7.66
C VAL A 536 14.34 25.68 -7.98
N ILE A 537 13.82 24.98 -6.98
CA ILE A 537 13.38 23.58 -7.12
C ILE A 537 11.97 23.38 -6.57
N TYR A 538 11.17 22.56 -7.24
CA TYR A 538 9.81 22.23 -6.80
C TYR A 538 9.79 21.33 -5.54
N ILE A 539 8.98 21.70 -4.55
CA ILE A 539 8.90 20.96 -3.26
C ILE A 539 7.97 19.74 -3.34
N ALA A 540 7.01 19.74 -4.25
CA ALA A 540 5.98 18.72 -4.32
C ALA A 540 6.42 17.44 -5.03
N GLU A 541 7.60 17.42 -5.67
CA GLU A 541 8.00 16.31 -6.54
C GLU A 541 8.09 14.99 -5.77
N GLU A 542 8.79 15.00 -4.64
CA GLU A 542 9.00 13.81 -3.82
C GLU A 542 7.71 13.38 -3.10
N GLY A 543 6.94 14.34 -2.59
CA GLY A 543 5.68 14.09 -1.89
C GLY A 543 4.58 13.47 -2.77
N ILE A 544 4.46 13.90 -4.04
CA ILE A 544 3.51 13.32 -5.00
C ILE A 544 3.90 11.88 -5.33
N LEU A 545 5.18 11.62 -5.60
CA LEU A 545 5.67 10.27 -5.93
C LEU A 545 5.46 9.28 -4.77
N GLN A 546 5.74 9.68 -3.53
CA GLN A 546 5.50 8.83 -2.35
C GLN A 546 4.02 8.51 -2.13
N ALA A 547 3.11 9.46 -2.38
CA ALA A 547 1.68 9.28 -2.15
C ALA A 547 1.02 8.31 -3.15
N GLN A 548 1.55 8.20 -4.37
CA GLN A 548 0.98 7.38 -5.45
C GLN A 548 1.11 5.86 -5.22
N PHE A 549 2.07 5.40 -4.40
CA PHE A 549 2.28 3.96 -4.13
C PHE A 549 1.25 3.34 -3.15
N ALA A 550 0.44 4.13 -2.45
CA ALA A 550 -0.42 3.62 -1.36
C ALA A 550 -1.72 2.93 -1.82
N VAL A 551 -2.18 3.15 -3.06
CA VAL A 551 -3.52 2.73 -3.53
C VAL A 551 -3.63 1.19 -3.70
N TYR A 552 -2.53 0.50 -3.98
CA TYR A 552 -2.54 -0.94 -4.33
C TYR A 552 -2.66 -1.88 -3.14
N LEU A 553 -2.08 -1.51 -1.99
CA LEU A 553 -2.15 -2.31 -0.76
C LEU A 553 -3.60 -2.49 -0.28
N VAL A 554 -4.48 -1.56 -0.64
CA VAL A 554 -5.87 -1.48 -0.20
C VAL A 554 -6.75 -2.46 -0.99
N TRP A 555 -6.58 -2.47 -2.31
CA TRP A 555 -7.27 -3.43 -3.19
C TRP A 555 -6.92 -4.87 -2.85
N LEU A 556 -5.62 -5.11 -2.60
CA LEU A 556 -5.13 -6.44 -2.27
C LEU A 556 -5.71 -6.98 -0.95
N GLN A 557 -5.77 -6.13 0.08
CA GLN A 557 -6.33 -6.51 1.38
C GLN A 557 -7.83 -6.78 1.30
N ASN A 558 -8.59 -5.96 0.56
CA ASN A 558 -10.03 -6.17 0.36
C ASN A 558 -10.32 -7.47 -0.39
N LEU A 559 -9.58 -7.78 -1.46
CA LEU A 559 -9.70 -9.04 -2.20
C LEU A 559 -9.36 -10.26 -1.32
N SER A 560 -8.32 -10.14 -0.49
CA SER A 560 -7.92 -11.20 0.44
C SER A 560 -9.01 -11.52 1.48
N LEU A 561 -9.69 -10.49 2.00
CA LEU A 561 -10.78 -10.63 2.97
C LEU A 561 -11.98 -11.35 2.34
N ILE A 562 -12.33 -11.00 1.10
CA ILE A 562 -13.39 -11.69 0.34
C ILE A 562 -13.03 -13.17 0.15
N ALA A 563 -11.79 -13.47 -0.27
CA ALA A 563 -11.34 -14.85 -0.45
C ALA A 563 -11.38 -15.67 0.86
N LEU A 564 -10.95 -15.07 1.98
CA LEU A 564 -11.04 -15.69 3.30
C LEU A 564 -12.49 -15.94 3.74
N ALA A 565 -13.40 -14.99 3.48
CA ALA A 565 -14.82 -15.15 3.78
C ALA A 565 -15.43 -16.32 3.00
N VAL A 566 -15.10 -16.46 1.71
CA VAL A 566 -15.51 -17.59 0.87
C VAL A 566 -14.94 -18.91 1.40
N ALA A 567 -13.64 -18.95 1.71
CA ALA A 567 -12.98 -20.14 2.26
C ALA A 567 -13.62 -20.57 3.59
N PHE A 568 -13.87 -19.63 4.50
CA PHE A 568 -14.57 -19.89 5.76
C PHE A 568 -15.99 -20.40 5.55
N GLY A 569 -16.74 -19.82 4.60
CA GLY A 569 -18.08 -20.28 4.24
C GLY A 569 -18.09 -21.73 3.76
N VAL A 570 -17.17 -22.08 2.86
CA VAL A 570 -17.00 -23.44 2.33
C VAL A 570 -16.59 -24.42 3.45
N ALA A 571 -15.58 -24.08 4.25
CA ALA A 571 -15.13 -24.91 5.37
C ALA A 571 -16.25 -25.16 6.39
N THR A 572 -17.02 -24.13 6.70
CA THR A 572 -18.16 -24.21 7.63
C THR A 572 -19.27 -25.09 7.09
N ALA A 573 -19.63 -24.95 5.81
CA ALA A 573 -20.62 -25.78 5.16
C ALA A 573 -20.22 -27.27 5.15
N ILE A 574 -18.94 -27.58 4.86
CA ILE A 574 -18.42 -28.95 4.86
C ILE A 574 -18.41 -29.53 6.26
N SER A 575 -17.93 -28.78 7.25
CA SER A 575 -17.90 -29.21 8.65
C SER A 575 -19.32 -29.48 9.18
N ALA A 576 -20.29 -28.64 8.80
CA ALA A 576 -21.70 -28.83 9.09
C ALA A 576 -22.27 -30.08 8.42
N LEU A 577 -21.93 -30.34 7.15
CA LEU A 577 -22.34 -31.52 6.40
C LEU A 577 -21.79 -32.83 6.99
N ILE A 578 -20.49 -32.86 7.32
CA ILE A 578 -19.86 -34.00 8.00
C ILE A 578 -20.54 -34.24 9.36
N THR A 579 -20.83 -33.18 10.11
CA THR A 579 -21.50 -33.31 11.40
C THR A 579 -22.94 -33.81 11.26
N ALA A 580 -23.68 -33.33 10.25
CA ALA A 580 -25.04 -33.75 9.98
C ALA A 580 -25.13 -35.21 9.54
N THR A 581 -24.23 -35.67 8.66
CA THR A 581 -24.16 -37.08 8.22
C THR A 581 -23.81 -38.02 9.37
N LEU A 582 -22.85 -37.65 10.22
CA LEU A 582 -22.48 -38.45 11.40
C LEU A 582 -23.63 -38.55 12.43
N ARG A 583 -24.47 -37.53 12.54
CA ARG A 583 -25.62 -37.50 13.45
C ARG A 583 -26.95 -37.89 12.81
N ALA A 584 -26.97 -38.25 11.53
CA ALA A 584 -28.20 -38.56 10.80
C ALA A 584 -29.04 -39.65 11.49
N LYS A 585 -28.39 -40.69 12.05
CA LYS A 585 -29.05 -41.77 12.80
C LYS A 585 -29.86 -41.28 14.03
N ARG A 586 -29.48 -40.14 14.61
CA ARG A 586 -30.14 -39.50 15.75
C ARG A 586 -31.12 -38.42 15.29
N ASP A 587 -30.68 -37.56 14.39
CA ASP A 587 -31.42 -36.36 13.98
C ASP A 587 -32.68 -36.73 13.18
N PHE A 588 -32.64 -37.84 12.42
CA PHE A 588 -33.77 -38.29 11.60
C PHE A 588 -34.98 -38.76 12.43
N PRO A 589 -34.85 -39.69 13.41
CA PRO A 589 -35.98 -40.06 14.29
C PRO A 589 -36.51 -38.88 15.11
N LEU A 590 -35.64 -38.00 15.61
CA LEU A 590 -36.07 -36.82 16.40
C LEU A 590 -36.91 -35.85 15.57
N ARG A 591 -36.58 -35.68 14.28
CA ARG A 591 -37.34 -34.85 13.37
C ARG A 591 -38.68 -35.49 13.00
N LEU A 592 -38.72 -36.81 12.78
CA LEU A 592 -39.96 -37.56 12.58
C LEU A 592 -40.89 -37.50 13.80
N ALA A 593 -40.32 -37.50 15.01
CA ALA A 593 -41.03 -37.34 16.28
C ALA A 593 -41.52 -35.89 16.53
N GLY A 594 -41.52 -35.02 15.51
CA GLY A 594 -42.08 -33.66 15.59
C GLY A 594 -41.18 -32.60 16.21
N ARG A 595 -39.93 -32.91 16.61
CA ARG A 595 -39.04 -31.85 17.15
C ARG A 595 -38.65 -30.84 16.06
N SER A 596 -38.58 -29.58 16.44
CA SER A 596 -38.13 -28.49 15.57
C SER A 596 -36.62 -28.58 15.29
N TRP A 597 -36.19 -28.07 14.13
CA TRP A 597 -34.78 -27.99 13.78
C TRP A 597 -33.97 -27.24 14.82
N MET A 598 -34.50 -26.13 15.34
CA MET A 598 -33.89 -25.34 16.42
C MET A 598 -33.46 -26.24 17.58
N ARG A 599 -34.36 -27.08 18.11
CA ARG A 599 -34.11 -27.94 19.27
C ARG A 599 -33.16 -29.11 18.95
N ILE A 600 -33.13 -29.60 17.71
CA ILE A 600 -32.21 -30.68 17.28
C ILE A 600 -30.77 -30.14 17.15
N LEU A 601 -30.64 -28.90 16.63
CA LEU A 601 -29.37 -28.25 16.30
C LEU A 601 -28.76 -27.47 17.47
N GLN A 602 -29.56 -27.04 18.44
CA GLN A 602 -29.16 -26.16 19.55
C GLN A 602 -27.86 -26.60 20.23
N SER A 603 -27.77 -27.87 20.65
CA SER A 603 -26.60 -28.38 21.38
C SER A 603 -25.29 -28.32 20.59
N ARG A 604 -25.33 -28.39 19.25
CA ARG A 604 -24.12 -28.30 18.42
C ARG A 604 -23.80 -26.85 18.04
N VAL A 605 -24.82 -26.07 17.69
CA VAL A 605 -24.66 -24.67 17.33
C VAL A 605 -24.12 -23.86 18.51
N VAL A 606 -24.68 -24.04 19.71
CA VAL A 606 -24.24 -23.31 20.92
C VAL A 606 -22.77 -23.59 21.24
N LYS A 607 -22.31 -24.84 21.13
CA LYS A 607 -20.90 -25.18 21.36
C LYS A 607 -19.97 -24.48 20.39
N GLU A 608 -20.34 -24.43 19.11
CA GLU A 608 -19.53 -23.78 18.09
C GLU A 608 -19.55 -22.26 18.20
N LEU A 609 -20.69 -21.67 18.55
CA LEU A 609 -20.80 -20.24 18.85
C LEU A 609 -19.93 -19.86 20.06
N LEU A 610 -19.95 -20.65 21.14
CA LEU A 610 -19.09 -20.41 22.31
C LEU A 610 -17.60 -20.46 21.96
N VAL A 611 -17.17 -21.48 21.20
CA VAL A 611 -15.78 -21.56 20.73
C VAL A 611 -15.43 -20.38 19.83
N GLY A 612 -16.33 -19.98 18.93
CA GLY A 612 -16.13 -18.81 18.08
C GLY A 612 -15.99 -17.51 18.88
N ILE A 613 -16.83 -17.29 19.90
CA ILE A 613 -16.72 -16.13 20.81
C ILE A 613 -15.37 -16.13 21.54
N ILE A 614 -14.93 -17.27 22.07
CA ILE A 614 -13.62 -17.38 22.74
C ILE A 614 -12.49 -17.03 21.78
N LEU A 615 -12.54 -17.52 20.54
CA LEU A 615 -11.53 -17.21 19.53
C LEU A 615 -11.50 -15.72 19.18
N VAL A 616 -12.66 -15.07 19.07
CA VAL A 616 -12.75 -13.61 18.84
C VAL A 616 -12.10 -12.85 19.98
N ILE A 617 -12.37 -13.23 21.24
CA ILE A 617 -11.74 -12.62 22.42
C ILE A 617 -10.22 -12.78 22.36
N ILE A 618 -9.72 -13.98 22.04
CA ILE A 618 -8.27 -14.23 21.90
C ILE A 618 -7.65 -13.35 20.82
N VAL A 619 -8.28 -13.25 19.64
CA VAL A 619 -7.79 -12.40 18.55
C VAL A 619 -7.73 -10.93 18.98
N ILE A 620 -8.78 -10.43 19.64
CA ILE A 620 -8.82 -9.05 20.15
C ILE A 620 -7.71 -8.82 21.19
N MET A 621 -7.50 -9.76 22.11
CA MET A 621 -6.45 -9.65 23.14
C MET A 621 -5.04 -9.65 22.56
N ILE A 622 -4.78 -10.49 21.54
CA ILE A 622 -3.46 -10.60 20.90
C ILE A 622 -3.18 -9.39 20.00
N GLN A 623 -4.14 -9.00 19.16
CA GLN A 623 -3.92 -7.96 18.16
C GLN A 623 -4.11 -6.54 18.69
N ARG A 624 -4.88 -6.36 19.77
CA ARG A 624 -5.29 -5.04 20.30
C ARG A 624 -5.70 -4.08 19.18
N PRO A 625 -6.70 -4.44 18.36
CA PRO A 625 -7.00 -3.70 17.14
C PRO A 625 -7.53 -2.30 17.45
N ASN A 626 -7.06 -1.30 16.70
CA ASN A 626 -7.55 0.08 16.81
C ASN A 626 -9.03 0.23 16.42
N ALA A 627 -9.59 -0.75 15.67
CA ALA A 627 -10.98 -0.75 15.20
C ALA A 627 -11.74 -2.00 15.68
N ILE A 628 -11.99 -2.11 16.98
CA ILE A 628 -12.69 -3.26 17.60
C ILE A 628 -14.08 -3.47 16.98
N GLU A 629 -14.80 -2.39 16.64
CA GLU A 629 -16.15 -2.45 16.07
C GLU A 629 -16.22 -3.27 14.77
N ILE A 630 -15.25 -3.09 13.87
CA ILE A 630 -15.20 -3.80 12.58
C ILE A 630 -14.90 -5.28 12.79
N VAL A 631 -14.03 -5.60 13.76
CA VAL A 631 -13.74 -6.98 14.15
C VAL A 631 -15.01 -7.64 14.70
N LEU A 632 -15.79 -6.94 15.53
CA LEU A 632 -17.05 -7.43 16.07
C LEU A 632 -18.13 -7.65 14.99
N VAL A 633 -18.28 -6.71 14.05
CA VAL A 633 -19.22 -6.87 12.92
C VAL A 633 -18.84 -8.07 12.07
N THR A 634 -17.56 -8.21 11.72
CA THR A 634 -17.06 -9.34 10.94
C THR A 634 -17.25 -10.67 11.67
N ALA A 635 -16.96 -10.69 12.97
CA ALA A 635 -17.19 -11.84 13.83
C ALA A 635 -18.68 -12.20 13.91
N ALA A 636 -19.58 -11.23 14.03
CA ALA A 636 -21.02 -11.46 14.06
C ALA A 636 -21.51 -12.12 12.76
N TYR A 637 -21.07 -11.62 11.60
CA TYR A 637 -21.36 -12.25 10.31
C TYR A 637 -20.82 -13.68 10.24
N GLY A 638 -19.55 -13.91 10.64
CA GLY A 638 -18.96 -15.24 10.66
C GLY A 638 -19.70 -16.22 11.57
N LEU A 639 -20.14 -15.76 12.74
CA LEU A 639 -20.91 -16.55 13.70
C LEU A 639 -22.34 -16.84 13.19
N LEU A 640 -22.95 -15.96 12.39
CA LEU A 640 -24.27 -16.19 11.77
C LEU A 640 -24.23 -17.25 10.64
N ILE A 641 -23.10 -17.40 9.95
CA ILE A 641 -22.93 -18.43 8.90
C ILE A 641 -23.00 -19.85 9.49
N VAL A 642 -22.55 -20.04 10.73
CA VAL A 642 -22.52 -21.34 11.43
C VAL A 642 -23.93 -21.97 11.59
N PRO A 643 -24.92 -21.32 12.24
CA PRO A 643 -26.26 -21.89 12.40
C PRO A 643 -26.95 -22.12 11.05
N LEU A 644 -26.78 -21.20 10.08
CA LEU A 644 -27.35 -21.32 8.75
C LEU A 644 -26.81 -22.59 8.03
N SER A 645 -25.50 -22.79 8.08
CA SER A 645 -24.84 -23.96 7.49
C SER A 645 -25.31 -25.27 8.13
N HIS A 646 -25.45 -25.31 9.46
CA HIS A 646 -25.98 -26.48 10.17
C HIS A 646 -27.43 -26.79 9.84
N PHE A 647 -28.25 -25.76 9.65
CA PHE A 647 -29.65 -25.91 9.26
C PHE A 647 -29.78 -26.50 7.85
N VAL A 648 -29.08 -25.90 6.87
CA VAL A 648 -29.08 -26.37 5.48
C VAL A 648 -28.56 -27.81 5.39
N ALA A 649 -27.43 -28.10 6.03
CA ALA A 649 -26.84 -29.44 6.04
C ALA A 649 -27.77 -30.50 6.66
N ALA A 650 -28.44 -30.17 7.77
CA ALA A 650 -29.36 -31.10 8.43
C ALA A 650 -30.60 -31.39 7.56
N ARG A 651 -31.18 -30.37 6.92
CA ARG A 651 -32.30 -30.52 6.00
C ARG A 651 -31.92 -31.36 4.79
N TRP A 652 -30.73 -31.15 4.25
CA TRP A 652 -30.20 -31.92 3.14
C TRP A 652 -30.03 -33.40 3.50
N CYS A 653 -29.39 -33.70 4.63
CA CYS A 653 -29.23 -35.08 5.12
C CYS A 653 -30.57 -35.77 5.39
N PHE A 654 -31.53 -35.06 5.99
CA PHE A 654 -32.88 -35.60 6.24
C PHE A 654 -33.57 -36.02 4.95
N ASN A 655 -33.59 -35.15 3.94
CA ASN A 655 -34.16 -35.46 2.63
C ASN A 655 -33.42 -36.61 1.93
N GLY A 656 -32.10 -36.69 2.09
CA GLY A 656 -31.29 -37.77 1.54
C GLY A 656 -31.61 -39.14 2.16
N VAL A 657 -31.79 -39.21 3.47
CA VAL A 657 -32.21 -40.43 4.18
C VAL A 657 -33.65 -40.82 3.78
N SER A 658 -34.58 -39.86 3.72
CA SER A 658 -35.97 -40.11 3.26
C SER A 658 -36.02 -40.69 1.85
N ARG A 659 -35.08 -40.32 0.98
CA ARG A 659 -34.98 -40.80 -0.41
C ARG A 659 -34.04 -42.00 -0.58
N ARG A 660 -33.52 -42.60 0.51
CA ARG A 660 -32.53 -43.70 0.52
C ARG A 660 -31.25 -43.41 -0.28
N ARG A 661 -30.80 -42.15 -0.32
CA ARG A 661 -29.62 -41.71 -1.08
C ARG A 661 -28.33 -41.67 -0.24
N ILE A 662 -28.44 -41.55 1.08
CA ILE A 662 -27.32 -41.39 2.02
C ILE A 662 -27.22 -42.59 2.94
#